data_AF-A0A8H3VGF3-F1
#
_entry.id   AF-A0A8H3VGF3-F1
#
_cell.length_a   1.000
_cell.length_b   1.000
_cell.length_c   1.000
_cell.angle_alpha   90.00
_cell.angle_beta   90.00
_cell.angle_gamma   90.00
#
_symmetry.space_group_name_H-M   'P 1'
#
loop_
_entity.id
_entity.type
_entity.pdbx_description
1 polymer ?
#
loop_
_entity_poly.entity_id
_entity_poly.type
_entity_poly.pdbx_seq_one_letter_code
_entity_poly.pdbx_strand_id
1 'polypeptide(L)'
;MAAFNSAKVFALALLAIFPVLAAPATLSPAVTSPPGPTVTIASGVVVGKTTTISNQPSVTAQAKAYLGVPFAQSPPLRFSPPVAAAAWSSPIQAQALKPSCIGQLQDTNDTSALTNPIDGPIIPESEDCLYLNVYTPANATAGSNKPVMFWLFGGNLQYGSGSLQVYDGTSLAVTQDVVVVTINYRTNIFGFSSSPEVPFGSQNSGFLDQRFALQWVQKNIAQFGGDPAKVMIFGESAGGESVKQLLASPPSPLPFHSAIMESQQTFLIGDGKANYLNVLAHFGCTTIQCLRQVSAADIKNYTLTAGLMFPPAAGDGTYVKDIRSSISSGKFAKVPIMMGTNLNEARLFLGAVGLTNDGSTIVNSVLSLFGLNSTAAQQNILSKYAADVINNDIVLADRIITDATYTCTTSSIATFLNSFGYTVWRYRYNPSFPSTNVFPNSGAYHTSEIPEVFGTYPLSDRYGNVTQQQIQLSAFMQGAWAKMARNPSQGPGWPKIGSNFGFELGDLGLGSSSGVTVVATFNADYACAATVHSIIRSSSQSASLQSLGAHPIVQSIEDSSVSDLATTIRNVNPSVVIWSAGAGGGDPSRTDTVDRKGAIKSMDATAEAGVSRYIIVSALDVRDRESKPIPEWYNDDDKARSDRVWGVIGAYMKAKLDADTELVRGNEKRKLKYTIVRPGQLTEDDGKGTVIAGKIHLGAPIAREDVARTVVECIKNDGTIGLAFDVVGGDEDVRKAVEGVVSGKQDTFEGYH
;
A
#
# COMPACT_ATOMS: atom_id res chain seq x y z
N MET A 1 30.06 -46.15 -7.02
CA MET A 1 29.94 -47.18 -8.09
C MET A 1 28.77 -46.75 -8.96
N ALA A 2 28.86 -46.47 -10.26
CA ALA A 2 29.84 -46.82 -11.29
C ALA A 2 30.29 -45.58 -12.08
N ALA A 3 31.50 -45.66 -12.62
CA ALA A 3 32.18 -44.69 -13.46
C ALA A 3 31.92 -44.95 -14.96
N PHE A 4 32.28 -43.98 -15.82
CA PHE A 4 32.97 -44.08 -17.13
C PHE A 4 32.60 -42.83 -17.96
N ASN A 5 33.48 -41.83 -18.12
CA ASN A 5 34.63 -41.72 -19.02
C ASN A 5 34.30 -41.57 -20.52
N SER A 6 34.94 -40.56 -21.10
CA SER A 6 34.93 -40.00 -22.46
C SER A 6 34.92 -40.95 -23.65
N ALA A 7 34.27 -40.52 -24.75
CA ALA A 7 34.70 -40.80 -26.12
C ALA A 7 34.21 -39.74 -27.12
N LYS A 8 35.16 -39.12 -27.82
CA LYS A 8 34.96 -38.38 -29.06
C LYS A 8 34.70 -39.37 -30.20
N VAL A 9 33.75 -39.08 -31.09
CA VAL A 9 33.73 -39.65 -32.45
C VAL A 9 33.44 -38.52 -33.44
N PHE A 10 34.40 -38.31 -34.33
CA PHE A 10 34.35 -37.47 -35.52
C PHE A 10 33.31 -38.02 -36.51
N ALA A 11 32.47 -37.15 -37.08
CA ALA A 11 31.74 -37.43 -38.30
C ALA A 11 32.20 -36.45 -39.39
N LEU A 12 32.84 -36.99 -40.42
CA LEU A 12 33.15 -36.34 -41.69
C LEU A 12 31.84 -35.95 -42.39
N ALA A 13 31.75 -34.71 -42.88
CA ALA A 13 30.85 -34.33 -43.96
C ALA A 13 31.67 -33.64 -45.05
N LEU A 14 31.58 -34.19 -46.27
CA LEU A 14 32.33 -33.84 -47.47
C LEU A 14 32.11 -32.37 -47.88
N LEU A 15 33.22 -31.68 -48.21
CA LEU A 15 33.20 -30.48 -49.03
C LEU A 15 32.86 -30.83 -50.49
N ALA A 16 31.73 -30.32 -50.98
CA ALA A 16 31.48 -30.18 -52.41
C ALA A 16 31.82 -28.75 -52.83
N ILE A 17 32.87 -28.60 -53.63
CA ILE A 17 33.29 -27.33 -54.25
C ILE A 17 32.44 -27.15 -55.51
N PHE A 18 31.53 -26.17 -55.51
CA PHE A 18 30.90 -25.65 -56.73
C PHE A 18 31.58 -24.34 -57.15
N PRO A 19 31.96 -24.15 -58.42
CA PRO A 19 32.47 -22.87 -58.89
C PRO A 19 31.27 -21.92 -59.11
N VAL A 20 31.16 -20.90 -58.26
CA VAL A 20 30.20 -19.80 -58.47
C VAL A 20 30.85 -18.82 -59.45
N LEU A 21 30.29 -18.73 -60.66
CA LEU A 21 30.58 -17.64 -61.60
C LEU A 21 30.16 -16.31 -60.98
N ALA A 22 31.08 -15.34 -60.99
CA ALA A 22 30.79 -13.96 -60.60
C ALA A 22 29.90 -13.28 -61.65
N ALA A 23 28.70 -12.87 -61.23
CA ALA A 23 27.86 -11.93 -61.97
C ALA A 23 28.20 -10.48 -61.54
N PRO A 24 28.17 -9.49 -62.45
CA PRO A 24 28.49 -8.10 -62.12
C PRO A 24 27.43 -7.49 -61.20
N ALA A 25 27.90 -6.83 -60.14
CA ALA A 25 27.07 -6.12 -59.18
C ALA A 25 26.29 -4.98 -59.84
N THR A 26 24.97 -5.09 -59.89
CA THR A 26 24.08 -3.96 -60.13
C THR A 26 23.91 -3.21 -58.80
N LEU A 27 24.46 -1.99 -58.73
CA LEU A 27 24.19 -1.05 -57.66
C LEU A 27 22.70 -0.72 -57.66
N SER A 28 21.93 -1.32 -56.74
CA SER A 28 20.59 -0.83 -56.42
C SER A 28 20.73 0.52 -55.72
N PRO A 29 19.89 1.53 -56.03
CA PRO A 29 19.88 2.77 -55.30
C PRO A 29 19.58 2.48 -53.83
N ALA A 30 20.32 3.12 -52.92
CA ALA A 30 20.06 3.06 -51.49
C ALA A 30 18.60 3.45 -51.25
N VAL A 31 17.79 2.48 -50.86
CA VAL A 31 16.45 2.73 -50.32
C VAL A 31 16.66 3.44 -48.99
N THR A 32 16.64 4.77 -49.00
CA THR A 32 16.52 5.55 -47.79
C THR A 32 15.16 5.23 -47.19
N SER A 33 15.13 4.39 -46.15
CA SER A 33 13.95 4.16 -45.32
C SER A 33 13.31 5.50 -44.97
N PRO A 34 11.97 5.64 -45.02
CA PRO A 34 11.35 6.90 -44.63
C PRO A 34 11.75 7.22 -43.18
N PRO A 35 12.16 8.46 -42.88
CA PRO A 35 12.53 8.83 -41.52
C PRO A 35 11.33 8.66 -40.61
N GLY A 36 11.51 7.98 -39.48
CA GLY A 36 10.48 7.82 -38.47
C GLY A 36 10.09 9.15 -37.81
N PRO A 37 9.06 9.15 -36.94
CA PRO A 37 8.66 10.35 -36.21
C PRO A 37 9.87 10.96 -35.48
N THR A 38 10.12 12.26 -35.68
CA THR A 38 11.34 12.93 -35.24
C THR A 38 11.02 14.04 -34.24
N VAL A 39 11.80 14.12 -33.16
CA VAL A 39 11.70 15.15 -32.11
C VAL A 39 13.08 15.72 -31.84
N THR A 40 13.17 17.03 -31.59
CA THR A 40 14.41 17.68 -31.15
C THR A 40 14.31 18.02 -29.69
N ILE A 41 15.23 17.52 -28.88
CA ILE A 41 15.37 17.84 -27.46
C ILE A 41 16.67 18.61 -27.21
N ALA A 42 16.88 19.10 -25.99
CA ALA A 42 18.08 19.88 -25.66
C ALA A 42 19.39 19.13 -25.91
N SER A 43 19.38 17.79 -25.79
CA SER A 43 20.55 16.94 -26.03
C SER A 43 20.77 16.55 -27.50
N GLY A 44 19.81 16.83 -28.39
CA GLY A 44 19.92 16.55 -29.83
C GLY A 44 18.64 15.97 -30.46
N VAL A 45 18.76 15.41 -31.66
CA VAL A 45 17.61 14.90 -32.45
C VAL A 45 17.36 13.42 -32.15
N VAL A 46 16.10 13.05 -31.96
CA VAL A 46 15.62 11.69 -31.67
C VAL A 46 14.67 11.24 -32.77
N VAL A 47 14.98 10.13 -33.43
CA VAL A 47 14.15 9.53 -34.49
C VAL A 47 13.53 8.25 -33.96
N GLY A 48 12.21 8.24 -33.78
CA GLY A 48 11.42 7.11 -33.31
C GLY A 48 10.90 6.23 -34.45
N LYS A 49 9.88 5.43 -34.15
CA LYS A 49 9.11 4.61 -35.11
C LYS A 49 7.61 4.74 -34.90
N THR A 50 6.83 4.43 -35.91
CA THR A 50 5.38 4.23 -35.77
C THR A 50 5.10 2.81 -35.29
N THR A 51 4.12 2.63 -34.40
CA THR A 51 3.71 1.33 -33.86
C THR A 51 2.19 1.24 -33.74
N THR A 52 1.66 0.02 -33.67
CA THR A 52 0.22 -0.31 -33.62
C THR A 52 -0.07 -1.27 -32.48
N ILE A 53 -1.31 -1.30 -32.00
CA ILE A 53 -1.75 -2.25 -30.97
C ILE A 53 -1.96 -3.62 -31.62
N SER A 54 -1.22 -4.63 -31.16
CA SER A 54 -1.23 -5.97 -31.77
C SER A 54 -2.39 -6.85 -31.30
N ASN A 55 -2.77 -6.75 -30.03
CA ASN A 55 -3.81 -7.55 -29.38
C ASN A 55 -5.22 -6.93 -29.45
N GLN A 56 -5.38 -5.80 -30.15
CA GLN A 56 -6.67 -5.10 -30.29
C GLN A 56 -6.89 -4.69 -31.77
N PRO A 57 -7.16 -5.67 -32.67
CA PRO A 57 -7.20 -5.42 -34.11
C PRO A 57 -8.32 -4.47 -34.56
N SER A 58 -9.33 -4.22 -33.73
CA SER A 58 -10.37 -3.21 -33.99
C SER A 58 -9.87 -1.77 -33.85
N VAL A 59 -8.73 -1.55 -33.19
CA VAL A 59 -8.12 -0.23 -33.02
C VAL A 59 -7.07 -0.01 -34.12
N THR A 60 -7.41 0.82 -35.10
CA THR A 60 -6.55 1.10 -36.28
C THR A 60 -5.62 2.29 -36.09
N ALA A 61 -5.80 3.07 -35.02
CA ALA A 61 -4.96 4.22 -34.70
C ALA A 61 -3.53 3.78 -34.33
N GLN A 62 -2.55 4.62 -34.69
CA GLN A 62 -1.12 4.35 -34.49
C GLN A 62 -0.55 5.22 -33.37
N ALA A 63 0.54 4.76 -32.76
CA ALA A 63 1.37 5.55 -31.86
C ALA A 63 2.73 5.88 -32.49
N LYS A 64 3.40 6.91 -31.98
CA LYS A 64 4.84 7.13 -32.17
C LYS A 64 5.56 6.62 -30.94
N ALA A 65 6.53 5.74 -31.14
CA ALA A 65 7.37 5.17 -30.10
C ALA A 65 8.83 5.62 -30.29
N TYR A 66 9.41 6.16 -29.23
CA TYR A 66 10.81 6.56 -29.13
C TYR A 66 11.47 5.67 -28.09
N LEU A 67 12.09 4.59 -28.55
CA LEU A 67 12.58 3.49 -27.73
C LEU A 67 14.09 3.62 -27.52
N GLY A 68 14.54 3.58 -26.27
CA GLY A 68 15.97 3.63 -25.95
C GLY A 68 16.59 5.01 -26.01
N VAL A 69 15.88 6.05 -25.54
CA VAL A 69 16.41 7.42 -25.44
C VAL A 69 17.27 7.52 -24.17
N PRO A 70 18.56 7.89 -24.24
CA PRO A 70 19.39 8.01 -23.06
C PRO A 70 18.97 9.22 -22.22
N PHE A 71 18.68 8.99 -20.94
CA PHE A 71 18.31 10.06 -20.00
C PHE A 71 19.46 10.48 -19.09
N ALA A 72 20.50 9.65 -18.99
CA ALA A 72 21.75 9.89 -18.26
C ALA A 72 22.94 9.38 -19.07
N GLN A 73 24.15 9.72 -18.65
CA GLN A 73 25.38 9.09 -19.14
C GLN A 73 25.29 7.58 -18.91
N SER A 74 25.47 6.81 -19.97
CA SER A 74 25.33 5.37 -19.98
C SER A 74 26.45 4.75 -20.84
N PRO A 75 27.26 3.80 -20.32
CA PRO A 75 27.22 3.26 -18.96
C PRO A 75 27.54 4.32 -17.88
N PRO A 76 26.87 4.26 -16.71
CA PRO A 76 27.13 5.16 -15.61
C PRO A 76 28.44 4.81 -14.92
N LEU A 77 29.02 5.75 -14.17
CA LEU A 77 30.09 5.42 -13.23
C LEU A 77 29.50 4.55 -12.11
N ARG A 78 29.93 3.30 -12.04
CA ARG A 78 29.41 2.30 -11.10
C ARG A 78 29.38 2.83 -9.65
N PHE A 79 28.27 2.55 -8.96
CA PHE A 79 27.97 2.96 -7.59
C PHE A 79 27.91 4.49 -7.35
N SER A 80 27.87 5.29 -8.41
CA SER A 80 27.77 6.75 -8.32
C SER A 80 26.40 7.24 -8.80
N PRO A 81 25.95 8.42 -8.34
CA PRO A 81 24.76 9.07 -8.88
C PRO A 81 24.77 9.19 -10.41
N PRO A 82 23.61 9.14 -11.08
CA PRO A 82 23.52 9.41 -12.50
C PRO A 82 23.95 10.85 -12.81
N VAL A 83 24.56 11.03 -13.97
CA VAL A 83 24.97 12.35 -14.49
C VAL A 83 24.42 12.52 -15.90
N ALA A 84 24.37 13.77 -16.37
CA ALA A 84 23.86 14.06 -17.72
C ALA A 84 24.76 13.44 -18.79
N ALA A 85 24.17 12.87 -19.84
CA ALA A 85 24.89 12.51 -21.04
C ALA A 85 25.33 13.76 -21.82
N ALA A 86 26.43 13.66 -22.57
CA ALA A 86 26.82 14.69 -23.52
C ALA A 86 25.75 14.85 -24.62
N ALA A 87 25.56 16.07 -25.10
CA ALA A 87 24.72 16.31 -26.27
C ALA A 87 25.32 15.64 -27.52
N TRP A 88 24.45 15.14 -28.39
CA TRP A 88 24.83 14.46 -29.63
C TRP A 88 24.58 15.37 -30.84
N SER A 89 25.57 15.44 -31.74
CA SER A 89 25.50 16.23 -32.98
C SER A 89 24.73 15.53 -34.10
N SER A 90 24.64 14.20 -34.06
CA SER A 90 23.95 13.38 -35.04
C SER A 90 22.63 12.83 -34.46
N PRO A 91 21.56 12.70 -35.25
CA PRO A 91 20.31 12.11 -34.79
C PRO A 91 20.49 10.68 -34.28
N ILE A 92 19.88 10.34 -33.14
CA ILE A 92 19.84 8.97 -32.62
C ILE A 92 18.63 8.21 -33.16
N GLN A 93 18.81 6.92 -33.49
CA GLN A 93 17.73 6.03 -33.93
C GLN A 93 17.12 5.33 -32.71
N ALA A 94 16.12 5.96 -32.11
CA ALA A 94 15.39 5.46 -30.94
C ALA A 94 14.23 4.55 -31.39
N GLN A 95 14.54 3.44 -32.07
CA GLN A 95 13.55 2.55 -32.70
C GLN A 95 13.50 1.14 -32.07
N ALA A 96 14.43 0.85 -31.17
CA ALA A 96 14.56 -0.43 -30.49
C ALA A 96 14.76 -0.22 -28.99
N LEU A 97 14.19 -1.15 -28.21
CA LEU A 97 14.39 -1.20 -26.77
C LEU A 97 15.87 -1.44 -26.44
N LYS A 98 16.31 -0.90 -25.31
CA LYS A 98 17.69 -1.03 -24.83
C LYS A 98 17.80 -2.13 -23.77
N PRO A 99 19.02 -2.68 -23.57
CA PRO A 99 19.29 -3.67 -22.52
C PRO A 99 18.74 -3.25 -21.16
N SER A 100 18.31 -4.23 -20.37
CA SER A 100 18.02 -4.00 -18.95
C SER A 100 19.30 -3.68 -18.19
N CYS A 101 19.15 -3.04 -17.02
CA CYS A 101 20.25 -3.00 -16.07
C CYS A 101 20.55 -4.41 -15.56
N ILE A 102 21.78 -4.63 -15.08
CA ILE A 102 22.18 -5.91 -14.50
C ILE A 102 21.26 -6.26 -13.32
N GLY A 103 20.48 -7.33 -13.45
CA GLY A 103 19.53 -7.82 -12.45
C GLY A 103 19.94 -9.17 -11.86
N GLN A 104 19.26 -9.56 -10.77
CA GLN A 104 19.39 -10.87 -10.14
C GLN A 104 18.31 -11.84 -10.64
N LEU A 105 18.28 -12.09 -11.95
CA LEU A 105 17.51 -13.17 -12.55
C LEU A 105 18.43 -14.35 -12.88
N GLN A 106 17.97 -15.57 -12.60
CA GLN A 106 18.66 -16.79 -13.02
C GLN A 106 18.53 -16.94 -14.54
N ASP A 107 19.66 -17.04 -15.23
CA ASP A 107 19.72 -17.42 -16.64
C ASP A 107 19.51 -18.94 -16.76
N THR A 108 18.31 -19.44 -16.47
CA THR A 108 17.98 -20.84 -16.72
C THR A 108 17.25 -20.98 -18.04
N ASN A 109 17.81 -21.80 -18.94
CA ASN A 109 17.09 -22.35 -20.11
C ASN A 109 15.87 -23.21 -19.70
N ASP A 110 15.67 -23.42 -18.40
CA ASP A 110 14.52 -24.09 -17.81
C ASP A 110 13.47 -23.03 -17.44
N THR A 111 12.38 -23.02 -18.20
CA THR A 111 11.22 -22.13 -18.13
C THR A 111 10.41 -22.38 -16.85
N SER A 112 10.99 -22.16 -15.68
CA SER A 112 10.14 -22.02 -14.49
C SER A 112 9.38 -20.69 -14.64
N ALA A 113 8.14 -20.78 -15.13
CA ALA A 113 7.20 -19.67 -15.37
C ALA A 113 6.93 -18.77 -14.13
N LEU A 114 7.60 -19.04 -13.02
CA LEU A 114 7.43 -18.43 -11.72
C LEU A 114 8.45 -17.33 -11.43
N THR A 115 9.60 -17.30 -12.12
CA THR A 115 10.64 -16.26 -11.95
C THR A 115 10.62 -15.21 -13.06
N ASN A 116 9.96 -15.50 -14.19
CA ASN A 116 9.70 -14.54 -15.26
C ASN A 116 8.21 -14.69 -15.69
N PRO A 117 7.26 -14.13 -14.92
CA PRO A 117 5.82 -14.34 -15.17
C PRO A 117 5.29 -13.70 -16.46
N ILE A 118 6.17 -13.09 -17.27
CA ILE A 118 5.84 -12.55 -18.57
C ILE A 118 6.67 -13.35 -19.56
N ASP A 119 6.02 -14.20 -20.36
CA ASP A 119 6.56 -15.07 -21.43
C ASP A 119 7.26 -14.29 -22.57
N GLY A 120 8.15 -13.36 -22.21
CA GLY A 120 8.93 -12.55 -23.11
C GLY A 120 10.34 -13.12 -23.32
N PRO A 121 10.98 -12.80 -24.45
CA PRO A 121 12.37 -13.15 -24.68
C PRO A 121 13.24 -12.57 -23.55
N ILE A 122 14.27 -13.33 -23.13
CA ILE A 122 15.28 -12.86 -22.18
C ILE A 122 15.85 -11.53 -22.71
N ILE A 123 15.68 -10.46 -21.93
CA ILE A 123 16.21 -9.14 -22.29
C ILE A 123 17.71 -9.14 -21.99
N PRO A 124 18.57 -8.76 -22.95
CA PRO A 124 20.00 -8.62 -22.67
C PRO A 124 20.24 -7.63 -21.52
N GLU A 125 21.19 -7.94 -20.65
CA GLU A 125 21.57 -7.06 -19.55
C GLU A 125 22.88 -6.31 -19.86
N SER A 126 22.99 -5.06 -19.39
CA SER A 126 24.20 -4.24 -19.52
C SER A 126 24.30 -3.23 -18.39
N GLU A 127 25.52 -2.76 -18.08
CA GLU A 127 25.67 -1.52 -17.29
C GLU A 127 25.32 -0.29 -18.13
N ASP A 128 25.44 -0.37 -19.46
CA ASP A 128 24.89 0.61 -20.39
C ASP A 128 23.37 0.42 -20.51
N CYS A 129 22.63 0.88 -19.49
CA CYS A 129 21.20 0.64 -19.34
C CYS A 129 20.33 1.87 -19.01
N LEU A 130 20.89 3.07 -18.81
CA LEU A 130 20.13 4.26 -18.37
C LEU A 130 19.37 4.94 -19.52
N TYR A 131 18.39 4.21 -20.04
CA TYR A 131 17.52 4.61 -21.14
C TYR A 131 16.05 4.63 -20.71
N LEU A 132 15.26 5.44 -21.43
CA LEU A 132 13.82 5.48 -21.30
C LEU A 132 13.14 5.29 -22.66
N ASN A 133 11.85 4.98 -22.61
CA ASN A 133 10.99 4.81 -23.77
C ASN A 133 9.82 5.78 -23.66
N VAL A 134 9.46 6.44 -24.77
CA VAL A 134 8.33 7.37 -24.83
C VAL A 134 7.33 6.89 -25.89
N TYR A 135 6.08 6.69 -25.49
CA TYR A 135 4.97 6.32 -26.35
C TYR A 135 3.98 7.48 -26.40
N THR A 136 3.58 7.90 -27.60
CA THR A 136 2.70 9.07 -27.81
C THR A 136 1.66 8.76 -28.88
N PRO A 137 0.43 9.29 -28.80
CA PRO A 137 -0.56 9.13 -29.86
C PRO A 137 -0.07 9.81 -31.15
N ALA A 138 -0.48 9.33 -32.32
CA ALA A 138 0.00 9.86 -33.61
C ALA A 138 -0.23 11.37 -33.80
N ASN A 139 -1.28 11.93 -33.18
CA ASN A 139 -1.60 13.37 -33.20
C ASN A 139 -0.69 14.22 -32.29
N ALA A 140 0.12 13.61 -31.41
CA ALA A 140 0.98 14.34 -30.49
C ALA A 140 2.09 15.07 -31.24
N THR A 141 2.20 16.35 -30.93
CA THR A 141 3.23 17.29 -31.42
C THR A 141 3.62 18.23 -30.29
N ALA A 142 4.75 18.93 -30.42
CA ALA A 142 5.16 19.91 -29.43
C ALA A 142 4.03 20.92 -29.14
N GLY A 143 3.69 21.09 -27.86
CA GLY A 143 2.58 21.95 -27.41
C GLY A 143 1.19 21.27 -27.36
N SER A 144 1.07 19.98 -27.68
CA SER A 144 -0.19 19.23 -27.53
C SER A 144 -0.66 19.10 -26.07
N ASN A 145 0.25 19.28 -25.10
CA ASN A 145 -0.01 19.28 -23.66
C ASN A 145 -0.83 18.08 -23.16
N LYS A 146 -0.49 16.88 -23.64
CA LYS A 146 -1.13 15.63 -23.22
C LYS A 146 -0.68 15.23 -21.82
N PRO A 147 -1.57 14.65 -20.98
CA PRO A 147 -1.16 14.08 -19.69
C PRO A 147 -0.04 13.04 -19.85
N VAL A 148 0.87 12.98 -18.89
CA VAL A 148 2.04 12.08 -18.93
C VAL A 148 1.91 11.03 -17.83
N MET A 149 2.01 9.76 -18.19
CA MET A 149 2.05 8.62 -17.28
C MET A 149 3.49 8.09 -17.21
N PHE A 150 4.13 8.20 -16.04
CA PHE A 150 5.53 7.83 -15.82
C PHE A 150 5.63 6.54 -15.00
N TRP A 151 6.05 5.46 -15.66
CA TRP A 151 6.07 4.10 -15.13
C TRP A 151 7.37 3.76 -14.41
N LEU A 152 7.24 3.16 -13.22
CA LEU A 152 8.31 2.56 -12.44
C LEU A 152 8.04 1.05 -12.29
N PHE A 153 8.90 0.22 -12.86
CA PHE A 153 8.73 -1.24 -12.83
C PHE A 153 9.07 -1.85 -11.46
N GLY A 154 8.54 -3.05 -11.20
CA GLY A 154 8.73 -3.85 -9.98
C GLY A 154 10.03 -4.66 -9.93
N GLY A 155 10.02 -5.86 -9.33
CA GLY A 155 11.18 -6.75 -9.28
C GLY A 155 12.06 -6.62 -8.03
N ASN A 156 11.45 -6.28 -6.89
CA ASN A 156 12.09 -6.20 -5.57
C ASN A 156 13.35 -5.30 -5.49
N LEU A 157 13.51 -4.37 -6.44
CA LEU A 157 14.73 -3.59 -6.67
C LEU A 157 15.98 -4.43 -7.01
N GLN A 158 15.81 -5.74 -7.24
CA GLN A 158 16.90 -6.68 -7.54
C GLN A 158 17.00 -6.98 -9.04
N TYR A 159 15.91 -6.84 -9.78
CA TYR A 159 15.81 -7.08 -11.22
C TYR A 159 14.64 -6.29 -11.82
N GLY A 160 14.44 -6.42 -13.13
CA GLY A 160 13.35 -5.79 -13.88
C GLY A 160 13.86 -4.89 -14.99
N SER A 161 12.94 -4.39 -15.82
CA SER A 161 13.28 -3.55 -16.96
C SER A 161 12.09 -2.74 -17.45
N GLY A 162 12.32 -1.46 -17.79
CA GLY A 162 11.35 -0.65 -18.52
C GLY A 162 11.15 -1.10 -19.98
N SER A 163 11.96 -2.05 -20.45
CA SER A 163 11.88 -2.66 -21.77
C SER A 163 11.05 -3.95 -21.82
N LEU A 164 10.39 -4.37 -20.74
CA LEU A 164 9.50 -5.53 -20.78
C LEU A 164 8.29 -5.25 -21.68
N GLN A 165 7.89 -6.24 -22.50
CA GLN A 165 6.79 -6.10 -23.46
C GLN A 165 5.44 -5.83 -22.78
N VAL A 166 5.24 -6.33 -21.55
CA VAL A 166 4.02 -6.05 -20.79
C VAL A 166 3.84 -4.56 -20.48
N TYR A 167 4.94 -3.77 -20.50
CA TYR A 167 4.92 -2.33 -20.29
C TYR A 167 4.87 -1.52 -21.60
N ASP A 168 4.55 -2.16 -22.74
CA ASP A 168 4.39 -1.44 -24.00
C ASP A 168 3.24 -0.41 -23.88
N GLY A 169 3.61 0.87 -23.90
CA GLY A 169 2.67 1.98 -23.70
C GLY A 169 1.80 2.31 -24.91
N THR A 170 1.88 1.55 -26.02
CA THR A 170 1.17 1.86 -27.27
C THR A 170 -0.34 1.91 -27.08
N SER A 171 -0.91 0.92 -26.37
CA SER A 171 -2.37 0.83 -26.19
C SER A 171 -2.89 1.98 -25.32
N LEU A 172 -2.25 2.24 -24.18
CA LEU A 172 -2.54 3.40 -23.33
C LEU A 172 -2.44 4.72 -24.11
N ALA A 173 -1.33 4.94 -24.83
CA ALA A 173 -1.11 6.18 -25.55
C ALA A 173 -2.20 6.46 -26.60
N VAL A 174 -2.63 5.43 -27.31
CA VAL A 174 -3.66 5.53 -28.36
C VAL A 174 -5.07 5.62 -27.77
N THR A 175 -5.45 4.67 -26.91
CA THR A 175 -6.85 4.57 -26.43
C THR A 175 -7.19 5.65 -25.42
N GLN A 176 -6.18 6.16 -24.70
CA GLN A 176 -6.36 7.20 -23.69
C GLN A 176 -5.84 8.56 -24.11
N ASP A 177 -5.20 8.73 -25.28
CA ASP A 177 -4.69 10.05 -25.72
C ASP A 177 -3.75 10.69 -24.68
N VAL A 178 -2.77 9.89 -24.21
CA VAL A 178 -1.78 10.24 -23.18
C VAL A 178 -0.36 9.95 -23.67
N VAL A 179 0.65 10.54 -23.02
CA VAL A 179 2.05 10.14 -23.21
C VAL A 179 2.44 9.16 -22.13
N VAL A 180 3.01 8.01 -22.50
CA VAL A 180 3.53 7.00 -21.55
C VAL A 180 5.05 7.00 -21.60
N VAL A 181 5.69 7.03 -20.44
CA VAL A 181 7.14 6.96 -20.28
C VAL A 181 7.49 5.76 -19.41
N THR A 182 8.30 4.84 -19.93
CA THR A 182 8.91 3.76 -19.13
C THR A 182 10.41 3.98 -19.03
N ILE A 183 11.02 3.61 -17.91
CA ILE A 183 12.45 3.85 -17.68
C ILE A 183 13.16 2.58 -17.23
N ASN A 184 14.45 2.50 -17.51
CA ASN A 184 15.36 1.65 -16.75
C ASN A 184 15.92 2.42 -15.55
N TYR A 185 16.16 1.72 -14.44
CA TYR A 185 16.92 2.20 -13.29
C TYR A 185 17.80 1.07 -12.75
N ARG A 186 18.95 1.39 -12.14
CA ARG A 186 19.87 0.36 -11.64
C ARG A 186 19.26 -0.41 -10.47
N THR A 187 19.48 -1.72 -10.46
CA THR A 187 18.98 -2.69 -9.49
C THR A 187 20.13 -3.35 -8.72
N ASN A 188 19.81 -4.15 -7.70
CA ASN A 188 20.73 -4.92 -6.84
C ASN A 188 21.90 -4.07 -6.27
N ILE A 189 23.05 -4.68 -5.99
CA ILE A 189 24.29 -3.98 -5.60
C ILE A 189 24.68 -2.81 -6.53
N PHE A 190 24.36 -2.85 -7.84
CA PHE A 190 24.67 -1.75 -8.77
C PHE A 190 23.83 -0.49 -8.51
N GLY A 191 22.59 -0.67 -8.04
CA GLY A 191 21.66 0.40 -7.68
C GLY A 191 21.63 0.73 -6.18
N PHE A 192 21.95 -0.23 -5.32
CA PHE A 192 21.73 -0.18 -3.86
C PHE A 192 22.93 -0.78 -3.12
N SER A 193 24.11 -0.21 -3.35
CA SER A 193 25.40 -0.80 -2.93
C SER A 193 25.53 -1.02 -1.42
N SER A 194 24.85 -0.21 -0.59
CA SER A 194 25.01 -0.17 0.87
C SER A 194 26.47 0.00 1.34
N SER A 195 27.33 0.54 0.46
CA SER A 195 28.73 0.77 0.76
C SER A 195 28.89 2.01 1.64
N PRO A 196 29.57 1.91 2.80
CA PRO A 196 29.86 3.07 3.64
C PRO A 196 30.88 4.03 3.01
N GLU A 197 31.56 3.63 1.93
CA GLU A 197 32.50 4.47 1.18
C GLU A 197 31.79 5.39 0.18
N VAL A 198 30.54 5.10 -0.17
CA VAL A 198 29.72 5.97 -1.02
C VAL A 198 29.20 7.13 -0.17
N PRO A 199 29.35 8.39 -0.62
CA PRO A 199 28.91 9.55 0.15
C PRO A 199 27.43 9.48 0.55
N PHE A 200 27.11 10.07 1.70
CA PHE A 200 25.74 10.28 2.14
C PHE A 200 24.90 10.93 1.03
N GLY A 201 23.71 10.39 0.78
CA GLY A 201 22.81 10.81 -0.29
C GLY A 201 23.05 10.13 -1.63
N SER A 202 24.02 9.19 -1.72
CA SER A 202 24.43 8.56 -2.99
C SER A 202 24.38 7.03 -2.99
N GLN A 203 24.06 6.38 -1.86
CA GLN A 203 24.12 4.92 -1.74
C GLN A 203 23.00 4.20 -2.52
N ASN A 204 21.87 4.89 -2.72
CA ASN A 204 20.70 4.37 -3.43
C ASN A 204 20.63 4.92 -4.86
N SER A 205 21.66 4.64 -5.66
CA SER A 205 21.78 5.02 -7.07
C SER A 205 20.53 4.68 -7.91
N GLY A 206 19.85 3.56 -7.66
CA GLY A 206 18.60 3.20 -8.35
C GLY A 206 17.49 4.24 -8.15
N PHE A 207 17.29 4.74 -6.92
CA PHE A 207 16.34 5.82 -6.66
C PHE A 207 16.79 7.15 -7.26
N LEU A 208 18.10 7.39 -7.36
CA LEU A 208 18.63 8.59 -8.01
C LEU A 208 18.44 8.54 -9.53
N ASP A 209 18.54 7.37 -10.16
CA ASP A 209 18.25 7.16 -11.59
C ASP A 209 16.80 7.54 -11.90
N GLN A 210 15.86 7.09 -11.07
CA GLN A 210 14.43 7.41 -11.22
C GLN A 210 14.17 8.92 -11.12
N ARG A 211 14.80 9.59 -10.15
CA ARG A 211 14.72 11.06 -10.00
C ARG A 211 15.32 11.79 -11.19
N PHE A 212 16.44 11.30 -11.71
CA PHE A 212 17.12 11.90 -12.87
C PHE A 212 16.29 11.72 -14.14
N ALA A 213 15.64 10.57 -14.31
CA ALA A 213 14.69 10.36 -15.41
C ALA A 213 13.46 11.27 -15.30
N LEU A 214 12.93 11.52 -14.10
CA LEU A 214 11.86 12.52 -13.90
C LEU A 214 12.32 13.94 -14.26
N GLN A 215 13.55 14.33 -13.92
CA GLN A 215 14.13 15.60 -14.36
C GLN A 215 14.24 15.68 -15.88
N TRP A 216 14.62 14.58 -16.53
CA TRP A 216 14.62 14.49 -17.98
C TRP A 216 13.22 14.70 -18.57
N VAL A 217 12.19 14.07 -17.98
CA VAL A 217 10.79 14.23 -18.40
C VAL A 217 10.36 15.69 -18.28
N GLN A 218 10.59 16.32 -17.13
CA GLN A 218 10.28 17.74 -16.92
C GLN A 218 10.91 18.66 -17.97
N LYS A 219 12.15 18.37 -18.39
CA LYS A 219 12.87 19.18 -19.36
C LYS A 219 12.46 18.92 -20.82
N ASN A 220 12.06 17.70 -21.17
CA ASN A 220 12.00 17.28 -22.58
C ASN A 220 10.61 16.82 -23.05
N ILE A 221 9.71 16.41 -22.16
CA ILE A 221 8.47 15.70 -22.57
C ILE A 221 7.52 16.57 -23.40
N ALA A 222 7.62 17.90 -23.25
CA ALA A 222 6.90 18.88 -24.08
C ALA A 222 7.16 18.70 -25.59
N GLN A 223 8.38 18.30 -25.97
CA GLN A 223 8.75 18.09 -27.37
C GLN A 223 8.11 16.83 -27.96
N PHE A 224 7.75 15.87 -27.10
CA PHE A 224 6.99 14.67 -27.45
C PHE A 224 5.47 14.91 -27.36
N GLY A 225 5.04 16.13 -27.02
CA GLY A 225 3.63 16.52 -26.90
C GLY A 225 3.01 16.27 -25.52
N GLY A 226 3.80 15.84 -24.53
CA GLY A 226 3.36 15.72 -23.14
C GLY A 226 3.38 17.05 -22.40
N ASP A 227 2.58 17.18 -21.35
CA ASP A 227 2.55 18.34 -20.46
C ASP A 227 3.39 18.05 -19.20
N PRO A 228 4.53 18.73 -18.99
CA PRO A 228 5.35 18.53 -17.79
C PRO A 228 4.64 18.91 -16.49
N ALA A 229 3.58 19.74 -16.54
CA ALA A 229 2.76 20.05 -15.38
C ALA A 229 1.71 18.95 -15.08
N LYS A 230 1.47 18.02 -16.02
CA LYS A 230 0.51 16.92 -15.89
C LYS A 230 1.15 15.53 -15.85
N VAL A 231 2.30 15.40 -15.19
CA VAL A 231 2.94 14.11 -14.91
C VAL A 231 2.29 13.39 -13.72
N MET A 232 1.82 12.17 -13.96
CA MET A 232 1.46 11.19 -12.93
C MET A 232 2.55 10.13 -12.85
N ILE A 233 3.02 9.83 -11.64
CA ILE A 233 3.91 8.69 -11.40
C ILE A 233 3.08 7.46 -11.02
N PHE A 234 3.42 6.29 -11.56
CA PHE A 234 2.78 5.04 -11.20
C PHE A 234 3.76 3.88 -11.28
N GLY A 235 3.53 2.86 -10.46
CA GLY A 235 4.42 1.72 -10.39
C GLY A 235 3.83 0.59 -9.56
N GLU A 236 4.33 -0.61 -9.83
CA GLU A 236 3.87 -1.85 -9.22
C GLU A 236 4.97 -2.49 -8.36
N SER A 237 4.61 -3.12 -7.24
CA SER A 237 5.55 -3.80 -6.35
C SER A 237 6.67 -2.87 -5.84
N ALA A 238 7.94 -3.17 -6.14
CA ALA A 238 9.09 -2.30 -5.90
C ALA A 238 9.02 -0.95 -6.67
N GLY A 239 8.30 -0.90 -7.78
CA GLY A 239 7.94 0.32 -8.47
C GLY A 239 6.91 1.15 -7.69
N GLY A 240 5.93 0.49 -7.06
CA GLY A 240 5.01 1.10 -6.12
C GLY A 240 5.72 1.64 -4.86
N GLU A 241 6.71 0.90 -4.35
CA GLU A 241 7.64 1.38 -3.32
C GLU A 241 8.42 2.61 -3.81
N SER A 242 8.92 2.59 -5.04
CA SER A 242 9.63 3.73 -5.63
C SER A 242 8.74 4.98 -5.72
N VAL A 243 7.47 4.83 -6.11
CA VAL A 243 6.46 5.90 -6.05
C VAL A 243 6.29 6.40 -4.61
N LYS A 244 6.14 5.48 -3.64
CA LYS A 244 6.02 5.81 -2.21
C LYS A 244 7.22 6.63 -1.71
N GLN A 245 8.45 6.30 -2.15
CA GLN A 245 9.67 7.04 -1.79
C GLN A 245 9.76 8.42 -2.45
N LEU A 246 9.29 8.56 -3.71
CA LEU A 246 9.15 9.85 -4.36
C LEU A 246 8.11 10.74 -3.66
N LEU A 247 7.06 10.17 -3.07
CA LEU A 247 6.11 10.92 -2.24
C LEU A 247 6.69 11.28 -0.87
N ALA A 248 7.43 10.37 -0.23
CA ALA A 248 7.97 10.55 1.12
C ALA A 248 9.18 11.50 1.19
N SER A 249 9.95 11.60 0.11
CA SER A 249 11.08 12.50 -0.05
C SER A 249 11.04 13.16 -1.43
N PRO A 250 10.07 14.08 -1.67
CA PRO A 250 9.83 14.59 -3.01
C PRO A 250 10.96 15.44 -3.54
N PRO A 251 11.27 15.37 -4.85
CA PRO A 251 12.08 16.39 -5.51
C PRO A 251 11.42 17.78 -5.37
N SER A 252 12.24 18.82 -5.30
CA SER A 252 11.78 20.21 -5.31
C SER A 252 12.40 20.95 -6.51
N PRO A 253 11.59 21.60 -7.38
CA PRO A 253 10.13 21.62 -7.36
C PRO A 253 9.50 20.24 -7.62
N LEU A 254 8.25 20.04 -7.20
CA LEU A 254 7.54 18.77 -7.35
C LEU A 254 7.29 18.45 -8.83
N PRO A 255 7.81 17.33 -9.39
CA PRO A 255 7.77 17.06 -10.82
C PRO A 255 6.57 16.21 -11.26
N PHE A 256 5.55 16.08 -10.41
CA PHE A 256 4.33 15.31 -10.67
C PHE A 256 3.16 15.88 -9.87
N HIS A 257 1.92 15.61 -10.30
CA HIS A 257 0.70 16.13 -9.68
C HIS A 257 -0.26 15.04 -9.17
N SER A 258 0.02 13.77 -9.44
CA SER A 258 -0.71 12.62 -8.92
C SER A 258 0.16 11.36 -8.90
N ALA A 259 -0.26 10.35 -8.12
CA ALA A 259 0.47 9.11 -7.97
C ALA A 259 -0.45 7.87 -7.89
N ILE A 260 0.02 6.74 -8.41
CA ILE A 260 -0.61 5.42 -8.23
C ILE A 260 0.43 4.44 -7.66
N MET A 261 0.07 3.76 -6.57
CA MET A 261 0.87 2.71 -5.94
C MET A 261 0.14 1.38 -6.07
N GLU A 262 0.57 0.56 -7.04
CA GLU A 262 0.00 -0.75 -7.33
C GLU A 262 0.76 -1.79 -6.51
N SER A 263 0.05 -2.53 -5.67
CA SER A 263 0.59 -3.69 -4.94
C SER A 263 1.91 -3.37 -4.21
N GLN A 264 1.99 -2.18 -3.60
CA GLN A 264 3.21 -1.70 -2.95
C GLN A 264 3.59 -2.57 -1.74
N GLN A 265 4.88 -2.84 -1.56
CA GLN A 265 5.39 -3.64 -0.45
C GLN A 265 5.87 -2.77 0.73
N THR A 266 5.87 -3.33 1.94
CA THR A 266 6.25 -2.60 3.17
C THR A 266 7.63 -2.96 3.70
N PHE A 267 8.21 -4.06 3.22
CA PHE A 267 9.56 -4.46 3.58
C PHE A 267 10.29 -4.99 2.34
N LEU A 268 11.60 -4.80 2.32
CA LEU A 268 12.52 -5.34 1.33
C LEU A 268 13.45 -6.29 2.06
N ILE A 269 13.62 -7.51 1.53
CA ILE A 269 14.38 -8.58 2.18
C ILE A 269 15.88 -8.37 1.97
N GLY A 270 16.69 -8.70 2.99
CA GLY A 270 18.15 -8.75 2.91
C GLY A 270 18.84 -7.81 3.90
N ASP A 271 20.16 -7.97 4.02
CA ASP A 271 21.04 -7.06 4.75
C ASP A 271 22.08 -6.50 3.78
N GLY A 272 21.80 -5.30 3.26
CA GLY A 272 22.64 -4.69 2.22
C GLY A 272 24.08 -4.50 2.68
N LYS A 273 24.33 -4.15 3.95
CA LYS A 273 25.68 -3.93 4.47
C LYS A 273 26.44 -5.23 4.63
N ALA A 274 25.82 -6.25 5.22
CA ALA A 274 26.44 -7.57 5.34
C ALA A 274 26.72 -8.18 3.96
N ASN A 275 25.77 -8.05 3.04
CA ASN A 275 25.90 -8.58 1.69
C ASN A 275 26.97 -7.84 0.86
N TYR A 276 27.11 -6.52 1.02
CA TYR A 276 28.23 -5.77 0.46
C TYR A 276 29.59 -6.30 0.94
N LEU A 277 29.73 -6.56 2.24
CA LEU A 277 30.95 -7.12 2.81
C LEU A 277 31.26 -8.53 2.30
N ASN A 278 30.23 -9.36 2.08
CA ASN A 278 30.39 -10.69 1.48
C ASN A 278 30.93 -10.59 0.03
N VAL A 279 30.43 -9.64 -0.76
CA VAL A 279 30.93 -9.38 -2.12
C VAL A 279 32.39 -8.91 -2.10
N LEU A 280 32.74 -7.99 -1.20
CA LEU A 280 34.13 -7.57 -1.02
C LEU A 280 35.05 -8.76 -0.70
N ALA A 281 34.67 -9.59 0.28
CA ALA A 281 35.45 -10.74 0.69
C ALA A 281 35.62 -11.77 -0.44
N HIS A 282 34.56 -12.04 -1.21
CA HIS A 282 34.60 -13.01 -2.31
C HIS A 282 35.61 -12.62 -3.40
N PHE A 283 35.66 -11.33 -3.77
CA PHE A 283 36.57 -10.83 -4.80
C PHE A 283 37.93 -10.36 -4.26
N GLY A 284 38.23 -10.59 -2.98
CA GLY A 284 39.48 -10.13 -2.36
C GLY A 284 39.62 -8.60 -2.35
N CYS A 285 38.51 -7.88 -2.40
CA CYS A 285 38.47 -6.42 -2.40
C CYS A 285 38.34 -5.88 -0.97
N THR A 286 38.97 -4.74 -0.72
CA THR A 286 38.86 -3.99 0.56
C THR A 286 38.14 -2.65 0.42
N THR A 287 37.86 -2.21 -0.81
CA THR A 287 37.25 -0.92 -1.12
C THR A 287 36.28 -1.02 -2.28
N ILE A 288 35.36 -0.06 -2.39
CA ILE A 288 34.45 0.03 -3.53
C ILE A 288 35.19 0.31 -4.85
N GLN A 289 36.35 0.97 -4.78
CA GLN A 289 37.19 1.23 -5.95
C GLN A 289 37.74 -0.06 -6.56
N CYS A 290 38.05 -1.06 -5.73
CA CYS A 290 38.39 -2.40 -6.20
C CYS A 290 37.20 -3.08 -6.90
N LEU A 291 35.99 -3.01 -6.31
CA LEU A 291 34.79 -3.59 -6.92
C LEU A 291 34.42 -2.96 -8.26
N ARG A 292 34.81 -1.71 -8.53
CA ARG A 292 34.64 -1.10 -9.86
C ARG A 292 35.47 -1.79 -10.96
N GLN A 293 36.54 -2.51 -10.60
CA GLN A 293 37.39 -3.23 -11.55
C GLN A 293 36.93 -4.68 -11.79
N VAL A 294 36.06 -5.22 -10.93
CA VAL A 294 35.48 -6.55 -11.12
C VAL A 294 34.44 -6.50 -12.24
N SER A 295 34.33 -7.54 -13.06
CA SER A 295 33.31 -7.56 -14.12
C SER A 295 31.90 -7.57 -13.54
N ALA A 296 30.95 -6.90 -14.20
CA ALA A 296 29.56 -6.87 -13.73
C ALA A 296 28.93 -8.28 -13.74
N ALA A 297 29.32 -9.11 -14.71
CA ALA A 297 28.90 -10.49 -14.84
C ALA A 297 29.37 -11.37 -13.67
N ASP A 298 30.63 -11.21 -13.23
CA ASP A 298 31.14 -11.97 -12.08
C ASP A 298 30.41 -11.59 -10.79
N ILE A 299 30.18 -10.28 -10.57
CA ILE A 299 29.38 -9.80 -9.42
C ILE A 299 27.96 -10.37 -9.47
N LYS A 300 27.28 -10.31 -10.63
CA LYS A 300 25.95 -10.91 -10.82
C LYS A 300 25.98 -12.40 -10.45
N ASN A 301 26.89 -13.16 -11.05
CA ASN A 301 27.00 -14.61 -10.86
C ASN A 301 27.22 -14.99 -9.39
N TYR A 302 28.11 -14.28 -8.69
CA TYR A 302 28.34 -14.52 -7.26
C TYR A 302 27.10 -14.18 -6.43
N THR A 303 26.52 -12.99 -6.62
CA THR A 303 25.37 -12.57 -5.81
C THR A 303 24.15 -13.48 -6.01
N LEU A 304 23.94 -13.99 -7.23
CA LEU A 304 22.93 -15.00 -7.53
C LEU A 304 23.22 -16.33 -6.82
N THR A 305 24.44 -16.84 -6.94
CA THR A 305 24.82 -18.15 -6.38
C THR A 305 24.79 -18.13 -4.84
N ALA A 306 25.15 -17.00 -4.24
CA ALA A 306 25.15 -16.82 -2.79
C ALA A 306 23.79 -16.32 -2.23
N GLY A 307 22.79 -16.07 -3.08
CA GLY A 307 21.46 -15.61 -2.65
C GLY A 307 21.46 -14.24 -1.95
N LEU A 308 22.36 -13.33 -2.35
CA LEU A 308 22.55 -12.04 -1.71
C LEU A 308 21.58 -11.00 -2.24
N MET A 309 20.70 -10.45 -1.41
CA MET A 309 19.78 -9.36 -1.78
C MET A 309 20.24 -8.00 -1.24
N PHE A 310 20.01 -6.94 -2.00
CA PHE A 310 20.46 -5.59 -1.69
C PHE A 310 19.27 -4.64 -1.54
N PRO A 311 18.69 -4.51 -0.34
CA PRO A 311 17.68 -3.49 -0.07
C PRO A 311 18.32 -2.08 -0.05
N PRO A 312 17.52 -1.01 -0.17
CA PRO A 312 18.00 0.36 -0.06
C PRO A 312 18.71 0.61 1.27
N ALA A 313 19.81 1.36 1.20
CA ALA A 313 20.55 1.82 2.36
C ALA A 313 19.68 2.79 3.18
N ALA A 314 19.33 2.38 4.41
CA ALA A 314 18.60 3.21 5.35
C ALA A 314 19.49 4.33 5.90
N GLY A 315 18.88 5.49 6.19
CA GLY A 315 19.61 6.61 6.78
C GLY A 315 20.46 7.42 5.79
N ASP A 316 20.52 7.05 4.51
CA ASP A 316 21.22 7.80 3.46
C ASP A 316 20.48 9.07 2.98
N GLY A 317 19.31 9.38 3.56
CA GLY A 317 18.46 10.51 3.16
C GLY A 317 17.69 10.32 1.85
N THR A 318 18.00 9.26 1.09
CA THR A 318 17.36 8.89 -0.18
C THR A 318 16.27 7.81 -0.03
N TYR A 319 16.14 7.22 1.16
CA TYR A 319 15.13 6.22 1.50
C TYR A 319 14.50 6.50 2.88
N VAL A 320 13.18 6.42 2.95
CA VAL A 320 12.35 6.62 4.15
C VAL A 320 11.66 5.31 4.50
N LYS A 321 12.17 4.63 5.53
CA LYS A 321 11.63 3.33 5.98
C LYS A 321 10.20 3.45 6.55
N ASP A 322 9.94 4.46 7.37
CA ASP A 322 8.61 4.76 7.91
C ASP A 322 8.13 6.13 7.44
N ILE A 323 7.24 6.11 6.45
CA ILE A 323 6.72 7.31 5.81
C ILE A 323 5.72 8.09 6.69
N ARG A 324 5.25 7.52 7.80
CA ARG A 324 4.25 8.18 8.67
C ARG A 324 4.77 9.49 9.22
N SER A 325 6.07 9.56 9.52
CA SER A 325 6.74 10.78 9.94
C SER A 325 6.75 11.86 8.84
N SER A 326 6.96 11.48 7.57
CA SER A 326 6.85 12.41 6.44
C SER A 326 5.43 12.93 6.27
N ILE A 327 4.41 12.08 6.50
CA ILE A 327 3.00 12.45 6.39
C ILE A 327 2.61 13.42 7.51
N SER A 328 2.88 13.07 8.77
CA SER A 328 2.47 13.88 9.93
C SER A 328 3.20 15.21 10.03
N SER A 329 4.43 15.31 9.50
CA SER A 329 5.20 16.56 9.43
C SER A 329 4.88 17.43 8.20
N GLY A 330 4.04 16.96 7.27
CA GLY A 330 3.71 17.66 6.04
C GLY A 330 4.81 17.63 4.96
N LYS A 331 5.86 16.82 5.12
CA LYS A 331 6.93 16.62 4.12
C LYS A 331 6.49 15.72 2.96
N PHE A 332 5.54 14.81 3.20
CA PHE A 332 5.02 13.91 2.18
C PHE A 332 4.26 14.70 1.11
N ALA A 333 4.54 14.43 -0.17
CA ALA A 333 4.00 15.20 -1.29
C ALA A 333 2.47 15.22 -1.29
N LYS A 334 1.88 16.42 -1.28
CA LYS A 334 0.44 16.62 -1.20
C LYS A 334 -0.19 16.61 -2.59
N VAL A 335 -0.36 15.41 -3.12
CA VAL A 335 -1.03 15.12 -4.41
C VAL A 335 -2.14 14.08 -4.21
N PRO A 336 -3.13 13.96 -5.12
CA PRO A 336 -4.10 12.88 -5.05
C PRO A 336 -3.46 11.53 -5.41
N ILE A 337 -3.82 10.49 -4.65
CA ILE A 337 -3.18 9.17 -4.69
C ILE A 337 -4.22 8.07 -4.93
N MET A 338 -3.90 7.10 -5.77
CA MET A 338 -4.64 5.84 -5.86
C MET A 338 -3.74 4.69 -5.39
N MET A 339 -4.26 3.77 -4.60
CA MET A 339 -3.52 2.61 -4.09
C MET A 339 -4.37 1.36 -4.21
N GLY A 340 -3.75 0.21 -4.46
CA GLY A 340 -4.50 -1.04 -4.46
C GLY A 340 -3.62 -2.27 -4.40
N THR A 341 -4.27 -3.42 -4.35
CA THR A 341 -3.65 -4.73 -4.25
C THR A 341 -4.43 -5.72 -5.09
N ASN A 342 -3.80 -6.83 -5.43
CA ASN A 342 -4.49 -7.96 -6.04
C ASN A 342 -5.10 -8.86 -4.96
N LEU A 343 -6.10 -9.67 -5.31
CA LEU A 343 -6.79 -10.54 -4.34
C LEU A 343 -5.87 -11.64 -3.77
N ASN A 344 -4.88 -12.06 -4.56
CA ASN A 344 -4.07 -13.26 -4.34
C ASN A 344 -2.56 -12.98 -4.52
N GLU A 345 -2.07 -11.85 -4.00
CA GLU A 345 -0.68 -11.36 -4.14
C GLU A 345 0.36 -12.48 -3.94
N ALA A 346 0.17 -13.30 -2.92
CA ALA A 346 1.17 -14.28 -2.54
C ALA A 346 1.23 -15.55 -3.41
N ARG A 347 0.26 -15.77 -4.30
CA ARG A 347 0.20 -16.99 -5.15
C ARG A 347 1.45 -17.17 -5.97
N LEU A 348 1.89 -16.11 -6.66
CA LEU A 348 3.06 -16.17 -7.52
C LEU A 348 4.31 -16.58 -6.72
N PHE A 349 4.52 -15.95 -5.57
CA PHE A 349 5.69 -16.22 -4.74
C PHE A 349 5.68 -17.64 -4.17
N LEU A 350 4.54 -18.10 -3.67
CA LEU A 350 4.40 -19.45 -3.10
C LEU A 350 4.55 -20.55 -4.16
N GLY A 351 4.15 -20.28 -5.41
CA GLY A 351 4.49 -21.13 -6.54
C GLY A 351 6.00 -21.17 -6.79
N ALA A 352 6.65 -20.00 -6.84
CA ALA A 352 8.08 -19.85 -7.14
C ALA A 352 9.02 -20.57 -6.16
N VAL A 353 8.67 -20.60 -4.87
CA VAL A 353 9.48 -21.30 -3.85
C VAL A 353 9.27 -22.82 -3.83
N GLY A 354 8.46 -23.38 -4.75
CA GLY A 354 8.32 -24.82 -4.94
C GLY A 354 7.83 -25.56 -3.70
N LEU A 355 7.08 -24.86 -2.84
CA LEU A 355 6.64 -25.40 -1.57
C LEU A 355 5.71 -26.60 -1.82
N THR A 356 6.22 -27.78 -1.49
CA THR A 356 5.60 -29.08 -1.74
C THR A 356 4.33 -29.25 -0.91
N ASN A 357 3.47 -30.20 -1.31
CA ASN A 357 2.15 -30.49 -0.76
C ASN A 357 2.08 -30.86 0.76
N ASP A 358 3.13 -30.63 1.55
CA ASP A 358 3.09 -30.75 3.01
C ASP A 358 2.83 -29.38 3.66
N GLY A 359 1.55 -29.06 3.82
CA GLY A 359 1.10 -27.69 4.00
C GLY A 359 1.35 -27.06 5.38
N SER A 360 1.55 -27.84 6.44
CA SER A 360 1.93 -27.29 7.76
C SER A 360 3.32 -26.65 7.75
N THR A 361 4.23 -27.18 6.94
CA THR A 361 5.61 -26.70 6.77
C THR A 361 5.65 -25.36 6.01
N ILE A 362 4.73 -25.16 5.07
CA ILE A 362 4.59 -23.93 4.26
C ILE A 362 4.25 -22.73 5.14
N VAL A 363 3.16 -22.85 5.90
CA VAL A 363 2.64 -21.76 6.73
C VAL A 363 3.66 -21.35 7.79
N ASN A 364 4.30 -22.31 8.44
CA ASN A 364 5.35 -22.03 9.44
C ASN A 364 6.59 -21.37 8.82
N SER A 365 7.02 -21.80 7.63
CA SER A 365 8.16 -21.19 6.93
C SER A 365 7.86 -19.74 6.57
N VAL A 366 6.66 -19.48 6.06
CA VAL A 366 6.17 -18.14 5.74
C VAL A 366 6.15 -17.25 6.98
N LEU A 367 5.56 -17.72 8.09
CA LEU A 367 5.53 -16.95 9.34
C LEU A 367 6.95 -16.67 9.86
N SER A 368 7.86 -17.63 9.71
CA SER A 368 9.27 -17.46 10.08
C SER A 368 9.99 -16.39 9.25
N LEU A 369 9.64 -16.21 7.97
CA LEU A 369 10.16 -15.11 7.14
C LEU A 369 9.80 -13.72 7.69
N PHE A 370 8.67 -13.61 8.40
CA PHE A 370 8.26 -12.40 9.10
C PHE A 370 8.83 -12.30 10.53
N GLY A 371 9.74 -13.21 10.91
CA GLY A 371 10.29 -13.29 12.26
C GLY A 371 9.32 -13.83 13.31
N LEU A 372 8.18 -14.40 12.88
CA LEU A 372 7.15 -14.95 13.76
C LEU A 372 7.49 -16.41 14.12
N ASN A 373 8.53 -16.57 14.91
CA ASN A 373 9.06 -17.89 15.29
C ASN A 373 8.41 -18.48 16.56
N SER A 374 7.62 -17.67 17.29
CA SER A 374 6.93 -18.11 18.50
C SER A 374 5.64 -18.87 18.16
N THR A 375 5.49 -20.09 18.68
CA THR A 375 4.27 -20.90 18.50
C THR A 375 3.01 -20.15 18.94
N ALA A 376 3.08 -19.37 20.02
CA ALA A 376 1.94 -18.58 20.49
C ALA A 376 1.56 -17.45 19.50
N ALA A 377 2.56 -16.80 18.90
CA ALA A 377 2.32 -15.75 17.89
C ALA A 377 1.75 -16.36 16.59
N GLN A 378 2.28 -17.51 16.17
CA GLN A 378 1.78 -18.25 15.02
C GLN A 378 0.31 -18.68 15.24
N GLN A 379 0.00 -19.29 16.39
CA GLN A 379 -1.38 -19.68 16.73
C GLN A 379 -2.34 -18.50 16.79
N ASN A 380 -1.91 -17.35 17.33
CA ASN A 380 -2.72 -16.14 17.33
C ASN A 380 -3.06 -15.69 15.90
N ILE A 381 -2.07 -15.65 15.01
CA ILE A 381 -2.29 -15.27 13.60
C ILE A 381 -3.22 -16.29 12.92
N LEU A 382 -2.95 -17.58 13.08
CA LEU A 382 -3.77 -18.63 12.47
C LEU A 382 -5.22 -18.60 12.96
N SER A 383 -5.45 -18.24 14.23
CA SER A 383 -6.80 -18.11 14.79
C SER A 383 -7.64 -17.04 14.09
N LYS A 384 -7.01 -16.00 13.51
CA LYS A 384 -7.72 -14.95 12.75
C LYS A 384 -8.29 -15.45 11.42
N TYR A 385 -7.71 -16.53 10.87
CA TYR A 385 -8.15 -17.15 9.61
C TYR A 385 -8.95 -18.44 9.83
N ALA A 386 -9.08 -18.89 11.09
CA ALA A 386 -9.78 -20.13 11.44
C ALA A 386 -11.30 -20.08 11.19
N ALA A 387 -11.89 -18.88 11.17
CA ALA A 387 -13.31 -18.68 10.88
C ALA A 387 -13.67 -18.89 9.38
N ASP A 388 -12.69 -18.79 8.48
CA ASP A 388 -12.91 -18.81 7.03
C ASP A 388 -12.89 -20.23 6.43
N VAL A 389 -12.71 -21.27 7.26
CA VAL A 389 -12.65 -22.70 6.84
C VAL A 389 -11.70 -22.90 5.64
N ILE A 390 -10.53 -22.26 5.68
CA ILE A 390 -9.50 -22.46 4.64
C ILE A 390 -8.79 -23.79 4.92
N ASN A 391 -9.35 -24.88 4.40
CA ASN A 391 -8.80 -26.24 4.54
C ASN A 391 -7.67 -26.55 3.54
N ASN A 392 -6.99 -25.52 3.01
CA ASN A 392 -5.88 -25.66 2.09
C ASN A 392 -4.74 -24.75 2.55
N ASP A 393 -3.64 -25.35 2.98
CA ASP A 393 -2.52 -24.63 3.59
C ASP A 393 -1.82 -23.65 2.62
N ILE A 394 -1.82 -23.96 1.32
CA ILE A 394 -1.29 -23.03 0.32
C ILE A 394 -2.21 -21.81 0.29
N VAL A 395 -3.53 -21.97 0.20
CA VAL A 395 -4.49 -20.83 0.23
C VAL A 395 -4.41 -20.06 1.55
N LEU A 396 -4.18 -20.74 2.67
CA LEU A 396 -3.99 -20.08 3.97
C LEU A 396 -2.70 -19.23 3.99
N ALA A 397 -1.59 -19.80 3.53
CA ALA A 397 -0.34 -19.07 3.38
C ALA A 397 -0.47 -17.88 2.40
N ASP A 398 -1.28 -18.04 1.34
CA ASP A 398 -1.64 -16.95 0.42
C ASP A 398 -2.18 -15.76 1.17
N ARG A 399 -3.23 -16.04 1.95
CA ARG A 399 -4.06 -15.04 2.59
C ARG A 399 -3.23 -14.31 3.64
N ILE A 400 -2.48 -15.06 4.45
CA ILE A 400 -1.57 -14.52 5.46
C ILE A 400 -0.54 -13.55 4.84
N ILE A 401 0.17 -13.96 3.77
CA ILE A 401 1.20 -13.09 3.16
C ILE A 401 0.55 -11.89 2.47
N THR A 402 -0.52 -12.14 1.72
CA THR A 402 -1.27 -11.09 0.99
C THR A 402 -1.70 -10.02 1.96
N ASP A 403 -2.30 -10.40 3.08
CA ASP A 403 -2.81 -9.46 4.08
C ASP A 403 -1.66 -8.77 4.83
N ALA A 404 -0.67 -9.51 5.30
CA ALA A 404 0.45 -8.96 6.09
C ALA A 404 1.37 -8.03 5.29
N THR A 405 1.56 -8.29 3.99
CA THR A 405 2.55 -7.57 3.16
C THR A 405 1.91 -6.47 2.33
N TYR A 406 0.70 -6.71 1.81
CA TYR A 406 0.08 -5.86 0.79
C TYR A 406 -1.24 -5.26 1.27
N THR A 407 -2.26 -6.07 1.59
CA THR A 407 -3.62 -5.57 1.86
C THR A 407 -3.67 -4.67 3.09
N CYS A 408 -3.18 -5.16 4.23
CA CYS A 408 -3.27 -4.43 5.50
C CYS A 408 -2.34 -3.22 5.54
N THR A 409 -1.19 -3.31 4.90
CA THR A 409 -0.24 -2.20 4.83
C THR A 409 -0.79 -1.08 3.95
N THR A 410 -1.38 -1.43 2.81
CA THR A 410 -2.07 -0.49 1.91
C THR A 410 -3.29 0.14 2.60
N SER A 411 -4.11 -0.65 3.32
CA SER A 411 -5.23 -0.13 4.11
C SER A 411 -4.79 0.85 5.19
N SER A 412 -3.76 0.48 5.96
CA SER A 412 -3.22 1.30 7.04
C SER A 412 -2.65 2.62 6.52
N ILE A 413 -1.82 2.58 5.46
CA ILE A 413 -1.26 3.79 4.84
C ILE A 413 -2.35 4.69 4.26
N ALA A 414 -3.33 4.13 3.54
CA ALA A 414 -4.42 4.91 2.96
C ALA A 414 -5.28 5.59 4.03
N THR A 415 -5.60 4.87 5.11
CA THR A 415 -6.35 5.42 6.26
C THR A 415 -5.56 6.53 6.96
N PHE A 416 -4.26 6.32 7.15
CA PHE A 416 -3.37 7.31 7.77
C PHE A 416 -3.20 8.56 6.88
N LEU A 417 -3.03 8.41 5.57
CA LEU A 417 -3.01 9.53 4.64
C LEU A 417 -4.31 10.35 4.72
N ASN A 418 -5.46 9.68 4.68
CA ASN A 418 -6.76 10.35 4.80
C ASN A 418 -6.89 11.10 6.14
N SER A 419 -6.38 10.54 7.24
CA SER A 419 -6.44 11.22 8.55
C SER A 419 -5.62 12.52 8.62
N PHE A 420 -4.64 12.70 7.73
CA PHE A 420 -3.86 13.93 7.58
C PHE A 420 -4.31 14.81 6.40
N GLY A 421 -5.52 14.56 5.86
CA GLY A 421 -6.13 15.39 4.83
C GLY A 421 -5.54 15.21 3.42
N TYR A 422 -4.95 14.04 3.15
CA TYR A 422 -4.57 13.63 1.79
C TYR A 422 -5.77 12.99 1.08
N THR A 423 -5.87 13.20 -0.24
CA THR A 423 -6.91 12.59 -1.07
C THR A 423 -6.45 11.23 -1.56
N VAL A 424 -7.13 10.16 -1.15
CA VAL A 424 -6.74 8.78 -1.48
C VAL A 424 -7.93 7.96 -1.99
N TRP A 425 -7.73 7.20 -3.07
CA TRP A 425 -8.64 6.14 -3.52
C TRP A 425 -8.02 4.77 -3.32
N ARG A 426 -8.85 3.78 -3.00
CA ARG A 426 -8.44 2.39 -2.94
C ARG A 426 -9.10 1.53 -4.01
N TYR A 427 -8.36 0.56 -4.52
CA TYR A 427 -8.90 -0.52 -5.34
C TYR A 427 -8.41 -1.89 -4.87
N ARG A 428 -9.13 -2.94 -5.30
CA ARG A 428 -8.66 -4.32 -5.29
C ARG A 428 -8.85 -4.91 -6.68
N TYR A 429 -7.83 -5.55 -7.24
CA TYR A 429 -7.96 -6.32 -8.47
C TYR A 429 -8.34 -7.76 -8.14
N ASN A 430 -9.49 -8.19 -8.64
CA ASN A 430 -10.12 -9.46 -8.27
C ASN A 430 -10.04 -10.59 -9.31
N PRO A 431 -10.09 -10.32 -10.63
CA PRO A 431 -10.35 -11.37 -11.59
C PRO A 431 -9.12 -12.24 -11.83
N SER A 432 -9.38 -13.47 -12.30
CA SER A 432 -8.37 -14.36 -12.85
C SER A 432 -8.81 -14.71 -14.26
N PHE A 433 -7.99 -14.35 -15.25
CA PHE A 433 -8.28 -14.63 -16.64
C PHE A 433 -7.41 -15.78 -17.15
N PRO A 434 -7.97 -16.69 -17.97
CA PRO A 434 -7.20 -17.79 -18.53
C PRO A 434 -5.92 -17.33 -19.23
N SER A 435 -6.00 -16.29 -20.06
CA SER A 435 -4.88 -15.78 -20.87
C SER A 435 -3.71 -15.21 -20.07
N THR A 436 -3.92 -14.84 -18.80
CA THR A 436 -2.88 -14.24 -17.95
C THR A 436 -2.49 -15.12 -16.77
N ASN A 437 -2.99 -16.37 -16.71
CA ASN A 437 -2.64 -17.29 -15.65
C ASN A 437 -1.22 -17.81 -15.82
N VAL A 438 -0.45 -17.85 -14.72
CA VAL A 438 0.91 -18.42 -14.74
C VAL A 438 0.93 -19.90 -14.35
N PHE A 439 -0.14 -20.37 -13.68
CA PHE A 439 -0.40 -21.78 -13.38
C PHE A 439 -1.91 -21.99 -13.11
N PRO A 440 -2.43 -23.24 -13.12
CA PRO A 440 -3.84 -23.48 -12.83
C PRO A 440 -4.22 -22.91 -11.46
N ASN A 441 -5.30 -22.11 -11.42
CA ASN A 441 -5.78 -21.44 -10.21
C ASN A 441 -4.78 -20.44 -9.60
N SER A 442 -3.95 -19.76 -10.41
CA SER A 442 -3.08 -18.68 -9.92
C SER A 442 -3.86 -17.49 -9.33
N GLY A 443 -5.15 -17.37 -9.62
CA GLY A 443 -5.98 -16.28 -9.10
C GLY A 443 -5.54 -14.92 -9.65
N ALA A 444 -5.92 -13.84 -8.96
CA ALA A 444 -5.38 -12.51 -9.19
C ALA A 444 -4.03 -12.38 -8.47
N TYR A 445 -2.99 -13.00 -9.02
CA TYR A 445 -1.66 -13.03 -8.41
C TYR A 445 -0.95 -11.67 -8.50
N HIS A 446 0.11 -11.45 -7.73
CA HIS A 446 0.91 -10.21 -7.80
C HIS A 446 1.35 -9.89 -9.22
N THR A 447 1.22 -8.65 -9.68
CA THR A 447 1.47 -8.18 -11.08
C THR A 447 0.41 -8.53 -12.13
N SER A 448 -0.61 -9.35 -11.80
CA SER A 448 -1.62 -9.82 -12.78
C SER A 448 -2.59 -8.76 -13.29
N GLU A 449 -2.54 -7.54 -12.75
CA GLU A 449 -3.31 -6.37 -13.19
C GLU A 449 -2.59 -5.55 -14.27
N ILE A 450 -1.27 -5.69 -14.38
CA ILE A 450 -0.42 -4.88 -15.27
C ILE A 450 -0.83 -5.04 -16.74
N PRO A 451 -1.03 -6.26 -17.29
CA PRO A 451 -1.42 -6.41 -18.69
C PRO A 451 -2.73 -5.69 -19.02
N GLU A 452 -3.66 -5.64 -18.07
CA GLU A 452 -4.93 -4.94 -18.19
C GLU A 452 -4.74 -3.42 -18.13
N VAL A 453 -3.87 -2.92 -17.24
CA VAL A 453 -3.51 -1.48 -17.14
C VAL A 453 -2.82 -0.98 -18.40
N PHE A 454 -1.90 -1.76 -18.98
CA PHE A 454 -1.16 -1.38 -20.20
C PHE A 454 -1.90 -1.73 -21.49
N GLY A 455 -2.95 -2.55 -21.41
CA GLY A 455 -3.65 -3.09 -22.58
C GLY A 455 -2.80 -4.09 -23.38
N THR A 456 -1.86 -4.76 -22.72
CA THR A 456 -0.87 -5.71 -23.28
C THR A 456 -1.21 -7.17 -22.98
N TYR A 457 -2.41 -7.46 -22.45
CA TYR A 457 -2.88 -8.83 -22.24
C TYR A 457 -2.71 -9.70 -23.51
N PRO A 458 -2.23 -10.94 -23.38
CA PRO A 458 -2.08 -11.83 -24.52
C PRO A 458 -3.45 -12.30 -25.03
N LEU A 459 -3.53 -12.61 -26.33
CA LEU A 459 -4.76 -13.13 -26.94
C LEU A 459 -5.07 -14.58 -26.50
N SER A 460 -4.04 -15.33 -26.15
CA SER A 460 -4.12 -16.69 -25.61
C SER A 460 -2.80 -17.05 -24.94
N ASP A 461 -2.85 -17.96 -23.98
CA ASP A 461 -1.67 -18.59 -23.37
C ASP A 461 -1.88 -20.12 -23.27
N ARG A 462 -1.17 -20.79 -22.38
CA ARG A 462 -1.33 -22.23 -22.12
C ARG A 462 -2.67 -22.58 -21.45
N TYR A 463 -3.30 -21.66 -20.72
CA TYR A 463 -4.48 -21.93 -19.89
C TYR A 463 -5.79 -21.44 -20.53
N GLY A 464 -5.74 -20.55 -21.51
CA GLY A 464 -6.88 -20.28 -22.39
C GLY A 464 -6.78 -18.98 -23.18
N ASN A 465 -7.91 -18.59 -23.77
CA ASN A 465 -8.02 -17.39 -24.59
C ASN A 465 -8.41 -16.18 -23.75
N VAL A 466 -8.08 -14.98 -24.26
CA VAL A 466 -8.62 -13.72 -23.76
C VAL A 466 -10.15 -13.76 -23.76
N THR A 467 -10.77 -13.25 -22.69
CA THR A 467 -12.23 -13.19 -22.58
C THR A 467 -12.76 -11.80 -22.94
N GLN A 468 -14.05 -11.71 -23.30
CA GLN A 468 -14.68 -10.42 -23.54
C GLN A 468 -14.71 -9.54 -22.29
N GLN A 469 -14.85 -10.16 -21.11
CA GLN A 469 -14.77 -9.47 -19.82
C GLN A 469 -13.40 -8.84 -19.62
N GLN A 470 -12.31 -9.57 -19.90
CA GLN A 470 -10.95 -9.06 -19.79
C GLN A 470 -10.69 -7.86 -20.70
N ILE A 471 -11.12 -7.95 -21.97
CA ILE A 471 -10.97 -6.85 -22.93
C ILE A 471 -11.67 -5.59 -22.42
N GLN A 472 -12.91 -5.73 -21.95
CA GLN A 472 -13.69 -4.61 -21.43
C GLN A 472 -13.12 -4.06 -20.11
N LEU A 473 -12.65 -4.93 -19.22
CA LEU A 473 -12.03 -4.54 -17.97
C LEU A 473 -10.71 -3.80 -18.20
N SER A 474 -9.86 -4.27 -19.13
CA SER A 474 -8.65 -3.56 -19.51
C SER A 474 -8.98 -2.16 -20.06
N ALA A 475 -9.99 -2.02 -20.92
CA ALA A 475 -10.42 -0.72 -21.41
C ALA A 475 -10.91 0.19 -20.26
N PHE A 476 -11.65 -0.36 -19.30
CA PHE A 476 -12.08 0.37 -18.10
C PHE A 476 -10.90 0.84 -17.24
N MET A 477 -9.94 -0.06 -16.95
CA MET A 477 -8.76 0.22 -16.14
C MET A 477 -7.86 1.27 -16.79
N GLN A 478 -7.56 1.14 -18.09
CA GLN A 478 -6.84 2.17 -18.86
C GLN A 478 -7.51 3.54 -18.70
N GLY A 479 -8.84 3.60 -18.78
CA GLY A 479 -9.62 4.81 -18.54
C GLY A 479 -9.47 5.37 -17.12
N ALA A 480 -9.58 4.53 -16.10
CA ALA A 480 -9.46 4.92 -14.69
C ALA A 480 -8.06 5.43 -14.34
N TRP A 481 -7.00 4.77 -14.82
CA TRP A 481 -5.62 5.22 -14.65
C TRP A 481 -5.34 6.52 -15.39
N ALA A 482 -5.80 6.63 -16.64
CA ALA A 482 -5.63 7.86 -17.40
C ALA A 482 -6.35 9.06 -16.76
N LYS A 483 -7.51 8.87 -16.12
CA LYS A 483 -8.21 9.94 -15.37
C LYS A 483 -7.35 10.52 -14.25
N MET A 484 -6.61 9.67 -13.52
CA MET A 484 -5.66 10.12 -12.51
C MET A 484 -4.53 10.97 -13.11
N ALA A 485 -4.13 10.72 -14.37
CA ALA A 485 -3.17 11.55 -15.07
C ALA A 485 -3.77 12.88 -15.58
N ARG A 486 -5.02 12.90 -16.08
CA ARG A 486 -5.60 14.13 -16.68
C ARG A 486 -6.18 15.10 -15.65
N ASN A 487 -6.92 14.57 -14.68
CA ASN A 487 -7.64 15.36 -13.68
C ASN A 487 -7.78 14.55 -12.37
N PRO A 488 -6.72 14.48 -11.56
CA PRO A 488 -6.71 13.64 -10.37
C PRO A 488 -7.67 14.11 -9.28
N SER A 489 -8.15 15.36 -9.33
CA SER A 489 -9.13 15.86 -8.37
C SER A 489 -10.48 15.13 -8.43
N GLN A 490 -10.82 14.58 -9.60
CA GLN A 490 -12.05 13.80 -9.83
C GLN A 490 -11.87 12.31 -9.51
N GLY A 491 -10.64 11.86 -9.34
CA GLY A 491 -10.33 10.46 -9.05
C GLY A 491 -10.58 9.51 -10.23
N PRO A 492 -10.52 8.19 -9.96
CA PRO A 492 -10.63 7.14 -10.97
C PRO A 492 -12.08 6.81 -11.36
N GLY A 493 -13.08 7.31 -10.61
CA GLY A 493 -14.51 7.10 -10.88
C GLY A 493 -15.26 6.31 -9.80
N TRP A 494 -14.70 6.17 -8.60
CA TRP A 494 -15.38 5.67 -7.41
C TRP A 494 -15.03 6.54 -6.18
N PRO A 495 -15.75 6.39 -5.04
CA PRO A 495 -15.54 7.23 -3.87
C PRO A 495 -14.11 7.15 -3.31
N LYS A 496 -13.63 8.28 -2.79
CA LYS A 496 -12.35 8.35 -2.06
C LYS A 496 -12.53 7.84 -0.63
N ILE A 497 -11.43 7.49 0.02
CA ILE A 497 -11.45 7.14 1.44
C ILE A 497 -12.02 8.29 2.28
N GLY A 498 -12.90 7.97 3.23
CA GLY A 498 -13.59 8.90 4.11
C GLY A 498 -14.74 9.70 3.48
N SER A 499 -15.22 9.32 2.29
CA SER A 499 -16.31 10.05 1.60
C SER A 499 -17.63 9.31 1.48
N ASN A 500 -17.70 8.04 1.86
CA ASN A 500 -18.86 7.18 1.63
C ASN A 500 -19.01 6.08 2.70
N PHE A 501 -18.83 6.44 3.97
CA PHE A 501 -19.10 5.58 5.14
C PHE A 501 -18.49 4.16 5.04
N GLY A 502 -17.26 4.06 4.51
CA GLY A 502 -16.55 2.79 4.35
C GLY A 502 -16.86 2.02 3.07
N PHE A 503 -17.83 2.43 2.24
CA PHE A 503 -18.08 1.90 0.89
C PHE A 503 -17.22 2.63 -0.15
N GLU A 504 -15.91 2.46 -0.02
CA GLU A 504 -14.90 3.30 -0.69
C GLU A 504 -13.81 2.46 -1.37
N LEU A 505 -13.98 1.13 -1.43
CA LEU A 505 -13.10 0.23 -2.14
C LEU A 505 -13.65 -0.06 -3.53
N GLY A 506 -12.90 0.30 -4.58
CA GLY A 506 -13.20 -0.12 -5.93
C GLY A 506 -12.73 -1.56 -6.19
N ASP A 507 -13.64 -2.53 -6.20
CA ASP A 507 -13.35 -3.93 -6.52
C ASP A 507 -13.45 -4.14 -8.04
N LEU A 508 -12.29 -4.23 -8.70
CA LEU A 508 -12.17 -4.32 -10.15
C LEU A 508 -12.40 -5.77 -10.57
N GLY A 509 -13.26 -5.97 -11.56
CA GLY A 509 -13.49 -7.31 -12.13
C GLY A 509 -14.22 -8.29 -11.21
N LEU A 510 -14.91 -7.81 -10.17
CA LEU A 510 -15.63 -8.68 -9.22
C LEU A 510 -16.73 -9.48 -9.93
N GLY A 511 -16.63 -10.82 -9.85
CA GLY A 511 -17.57 -11.74 -10.49
C GLY A 511 -17.53 -11.63 -12.02
N SER A 512 -18.67 -11.35 -12.64
CA SER A 512 -18.78 -11.12 -14.09
C SER A 512 -18.66 -9.64 -14.49
N SER A 513 -18.33 -8.75 -13.55
CA SER A 513 -18.17 -7.31 -13.83
C SER A 513 -16.99 -7.06 -14.76
N SER A 514 -17.21 -6.22 -15.78
CA SER A 514 -16.15 -5.71 -16.67
C SER A 514 -15.64 -4.32 -16.25
N GLY A 515 -15.88 -3.91 -15.00
CA GLY A 515 -15.50 -2.59 -14.48
C GLY A 515 -15.29 -2.62 -12.98
N VAL A 516 -15.63 -1.52 -12.30
CA VAL A 516 -15.54 -1.40 -10.84
C VAL A 516 -16.88 -1.70 -10.16
N THR A 517 -16.84 -2.47 -9.09
CA THR A 517 -17.92 -2.57 -8.11
C THR A 517 -17.48 -1.90 -6.83
N VAL A 518 -18.23 -0.91 -6.33
CA VAL A 518 -17.91 -0.26 -5.05
C VAL A 518 -18.37 -1.15 -3.92
N VAL A 519 -17.45 -1.53 -3.05
CA VAL A 519 -17.70 -2.40 -1.89
C VAL A 519 -17.19 -1.77 -0.60
N ALA A 520 -17.61 -2.32 0.52
CA ALA A 520 -17.10 -1.92 1.82
C ALA A 520 -15.61 -2.28 1.95
N THR A 521 -14.81 -1.39 2.53
CA THR A 521 -13.36 -1.60 2.74
C THR A 521 -13.08 -2.83 3.59
N PHE A 522 -13.96 -3.17 4.54
CA PHE A 522 -13.82 -4.39 5.35
C PHE A 522 -13.83 -5.69 4.52
N ASN A 523 -14.41 -5.68 3.30
CA ASN A 523 -14.39 -6.86 2.42
C ASN A 523 -12.97 -7.23 1.95
N ALA A 524 -12.03 -6.29 2.00
CA ALA A 524 -10.60 -6.57 1.82
C ALA A 524 -9.84 -6.54 3.15
N ASP A 525 -10.27 -5.70 4.09
CA ASP A 525 -9.48 -5.37 5.29
C ASP A 525 -9.86 -6.19 6.54
N TYR A 526 -10.69 -7.23 6.43
CA TYR A 526 -11.20 -7.98 7.58
C TYR A 526 -10.09 -8.52 8.50
N ALA A 527 -8.98 -9.01 7.94
CA ALA A 527 -7.82 -9.47 8.70
C ALA A 527 -6.98 -8.31 9.29
N CYS A 528 -7.16 -7.10 8.76
CA CYS A 528 -6.42 -5.88 9.10
C CYS A 528 -7.09 -5.08 10.23
N ALA A 529 -8.38 -5.32 10.46
CA ALA A 529 -9.18 -4.58 11.43
C ALA A 529 -8.78 -4.88 12.88
N ALA A 530 -8.99 -3.90 13.75
CA ALA A 530 -9.00 -4.12 15.19
C ALA A 530 -10.07 -5.17 15.51
N THR A 531 -9.67 -6.25 16.17
CA THR A 531 -10.61 -7.30 16.57
C THR A 531 -11.46 -6.79 17.74
N VAL A 532 -12.76 -6.58 17.51
CA VAL A 532 -13.68 -6.12 18.55
C VAL A 532 -14.33 -7.32 19.23
N HIS A 533 -14.01 -7.54 20.51
CA HIS A 533 -14.70 -8.51 21.35
C HIS A 533 -15.74 -7.80 22.21
N SER A 534 -17.01 -8.18 22.07
CA SER A 534 -18.14 -7.53 22.76
C SER A 534 -18.68 -8.43 23.85
N ILE A 535 -18.45 -8.09 25.12
CA ILE A 535 -19.09 -8.78 26.25
C ILE A 535 -20.56 -8.36 26.32
N ILE A 536 -21.45 -9.35 26.22
CA ILE A 536 -22.90 -9.16 26.19
C ILE A 536 -23.60 -10.04 27.22
N ARG A 537 -24.72 -9.55 27.74
CA ARG A 537 -25.51 -10.29 28.74
C ARG A 537 -26.33 -11.43 28.15
N SER A 538 -26.70 -11.36 26.87
CA SER A 538 -27.66 -12.27 26.25
C SER A 538 -27.25 -12.64 24.84
N SER A 539 -27.35 -13.94 24.51
CA SER A 539 -27.06 -14.47 23.18
C SER A 539 -27.95 -13.91 22.06
N SER A 540 -29.09 -13.31 22.40
CA SER A 540 -29.95 -12.64 21.41
C SER A 540 -29.27 -11.43 20.74
N GLN A 541 -28.24 -10.86 21.36
CA GLN A 541 -27.49 -9.73 20.83
C GLN A 541 -26.33 -10.17 19.91
N SER A 542 -26.01 -11.47 19.85
CA SER A 542 -24.87 -11.99 19.11
C SER A 542 -24.97 -11.73 17.61
N ALA A 543 -26.14 -11.99 17.01
CA ALA A 543 -26.32 -11.89 15.57
C ALA A 543 -26.08 -10.47 15.03
N SER A 544 -26.61 -9.45 15.73
CA SER A 544 -26.41 -8.05 15.35
C SER A 544 -24.96 -7.59 15.49
N LEU A 545 -24.23 -8.11 16.48
CA LEU A 545 -22.81 -7.78 16.66
C LEU A 545 -21.93 -8.47 15.63
N GLN A 546 -22.23 -9.74 15.31
CA GLN A 546 -21.54 -10.48 14.26
C GLN A 546 -21.76 -9.85 12.88
N SER A 547 -22.96 -9.32 12.59
CA SER A 547 -23.19 -8.58 11.34
C SER A 547 -22.41 -7.28 11.22
N LEU A 548 -21.94 -6.73 12.35
CA LEU A 548 -21.05 -5.56 12.40
C LEU A 548 -19.57 -5.93 12.44
N GLY A 549 -19.23 -7.23 12.38
CA GLY A 549 -17.86 -7.74 12.42
C GLY A 549 -17.26 -7.89 13.83
N ALA A 550 -18.08 -7.82 14.88
CA ALA A 550 -17.63 -8.03 16.26
C ALA A 550 -17.77 -9.51 16.70
N HIS A 551 -16.94 -9.92 17.67
CA HIS A 551 -16.95 -11.24 18.29
C HIS A 551 -17.68 -11.19 19.65
N PRO A 552 -18.96 -11.62 19.73
CA PRO A 552 -19.71 -11.57 20.97
C PRO A 552 -19.20 -12.61 21.98
N ILE A 553 -19.14 -12.21 23.26
CA ILE A 553 -18.85 -13.08 24.40
C ILE A 553 -20.03 -12.97 25.36
N VAL A 554 -20.80 -14.06 25.49
CA VAL A 554 -21.96 -14.07 26.39
C VAL A 554 -21.46 -14.26 27.82
N GLN A 555 -21.44 -13.18 28.59
CA GLN A 555 -21.00 -13.17 29.98
C GLN A 555 -21.77 -12.08 30.75
N SER A 556 -22.41 -12.49 31.85
CA SER A 556 -23.18 -11.58 32.70
C SER A 556 -22.25 -10.72 33.55
N ILE A 557 -22.36 -9.40 33.41
CA ILE A 557 -21.62 -8.46 34.26
C ILE A 557 -22.12 -8.45 35.71
N GLU A 558 -23.38 -8.83 35.91
CA GLU A 558 -24.03 -8.87 37.23
C GLU A 558 -23.50 -10.08 38.01
N ASP A 559 -23.38 -11.24 37.36
CA ASP A 559 -23.03 -12.51 37.99
C ASP A 559 -21.53 -12.82 38.01
N SER A 560 -20.75 -12.28 37.06
CA SER A 560 -19.31 -12.57 36.98
C SER A 560 -18.54 -11.96 38.15
N SER A 561 -17.52 -12.65 38.67
CA SER A 561 -16.53 -12.05 39.55
C SER A 561 -15.52 -11.19 38.77
N VAL A 562 -14.66 -10.44 39.48
CA VAL A 562 -13.52 -9.73 38.87
C VAL A 562 -12.60 -10.73 38.15
N SER A 563 -12.28 -11.86 38.79
CA SER A 563 -11.42 -12.91 38.22
C SER A 563 -12.01 -13.55 36.96
N ASP A 564 -13.33 -13.72 36.89
CA ASP A 564 -13.99 -14.26 35.70
C ASP A 564 -13.85 -13.31 34.51
N LEU A 565 -14.05 -12.01 34.74
CA LEU A 565 -13.87 -10.99 33.70
C LEU A 565 -12.40 -10.81 33.33
N ALA A 566 -11.49 -10.84 34.30
CA ALA A 566 -10.05 -10.75 34.04
C ALA A 566 -9.57 -11.93 33.19
N THR A 567 -10.12 -13.13 33.43
CA THR A 567 -9.86 -14.30 32.60
C THR A 567 -10.36 -14.11 31.18
N THR A 568 -11.58 -13.60 30.99
CA THR A 568 -12.09 -13.25 29.66
C THR A 568 -11.20 -12.23 28.95
N ILE A 569 -10.80 -11.16 29.64
CA ILE A 569 -9.92 -10.12 29.10
C ILE A 569 -8.55 -10.71 28.72
N ARG A 570 -7.96 -11.56 29.58
CA ARG A 570 -6.69 -12.25 29.27
C ARG A 570 -6.81 -13.17 28.04
N ASN A 571 -7.94 -13.86 27.89
CA ASN A 571 -8.15 -14.78 26.77
C ASN A 571 -8.23 -14.06 25.41
N VAL A 572 -8.78 -12.84 25.37
CA VAL A 572 -8.86 -12.06 24.12
C VAL A 572 -7.70 -11.07 23.95
N ASN A 573 -6.93 -10.83 25.02
CA ASN A 573 -5.72 -10.00 25.05
C ASN A 573 -5.86 -8.65 24.32
N PRO A 574 -6.80 -7.78 24.74
CA PRO A 574 -7.10 -6.55 24.03
C PRO A 574 -6.04 -5.48 24.32
N SER A 575 -5.82 -4.56 23.36
CA SER A 575 -5.00 -3.36 23.57
C SER A 575 -5.73 -2.27 24.37
N VAL A 576 -7.07 -2.29 24.35
CA VAL A 576 -7.94 -1.34 25.06
C VAL A 576 -9.22 -2.04 25.51
N VAL A 577 -9.68 -1.72 26.72
CA VAL A 577 -11.02 -2.11 27.21
C VAL A 577 -11.93 -0.88 27.22
N ILE A 578 -13.15 -1.04 26.71
CA ILE A 578 -14.16 0.02 26.64
C ILE A 578 -15.38 -0.41 27.45
N TRP A 579 -15.77 0.40 28.43
CA TRP A 579 -17.04 0.25 29.14
C TRP A 579 -18.12 1.12 28.49
N SER A 580 -19.16 0.49 27.98
CA SER A 580 -20.32 1.17 27.37
C SER A 580 -21.67 0.60 27.83
N ALA A 581 -21.66 -0.26 28.84
CA ALA A 581 -22.87 -0.85 29.39
C ALA A 581 -23.62 0.13 30.31
N GLY A 582 -24.95 -0.01 30.33
CA GLY A 582 -25.80 0.68 31.29
C GLY A 582 -27.18 0.06 31.41
N ALA A 583 -27.75 0.10 32.62
CA ALA A 583 -29.11 -0.37 32.90
C ALA A 583 -30.17 0.72 32.69
N GLY A 584 -29.76 1.97 32.49
CA GLY A 584 -30.65 3.13 32.39
C GLY A 584 -31.20 3.56 33.75
N GLY A 585 -32.15 4.51 33.76
CA GLY A 585 -32.73 5.10 34.98
C GLY A 585 -33.97 4.38 35.55
N GLY A 586 -34.27 3.16 35.10
CA GLY A 586 -35.51 2.46 35.46
C GLY A 586 -35.53 1.88 36.87
N ASP A 587 -34.71 0.85 37.13
CA ASP A 587 -34.62 0.17 38.44
C ASP A 587 -33.33 0.61 39.15
N PRO A 588 -33.40 1.41 40.23
CA PRO A 588 -32.23 1.90 40.95
C PRO A 588 -31.28 0.81 41.46
N SER A 589 -31.80 -0.37 41.84
CA SER A 589 -30.97 -1.48 42.30
C SER A 589 -30.11 -2.05 41.17
N ARG A 590 -30.75 -2.23 40.01
CA ARG A 590 -30.06 -2.69 38.80
C ARG A 590 -29.12 -1.63 38.24
N THR A 591 -29.50 -0.35 38.33
CA THR A 591 -28.63 0.79 38.01
C THR A 591 -27.36 0.79 38.87
N ASP A 592 -27.45 0.65 40.19
CA ASP A 592 -26.27 0.52 41.05
C ASP A 592 -25.43 -0.72 40.68
N THR A 593 -26.09 -1.84 40.40
CA THR A 593 -25.42 -3.10 40.05
C THR A 593 -24.64 -3.01 38.74
N VAL A 594 -25.21 -2.43 37.70
CA VAL A 594 -24.59 -2.35 36.38
C VAL A 594 -23.72 -1.10 36.25
N ASP A 595 -24.29 0.09 36.44
CA ASP A 595 -23.64 1.35 36.09
C ASP A 595 -22.55 1.77 37.09
N ARG A 596 -22.65 1.35 38.36
CA ARG A 596 -21.60 1.58 39.37
C ARG A 596 -20.74 0.34 39.61
N LYS A 597 -21.31 -0.70 40.23
CA LYS A 597 -20.56 -1.90 40.62
C LYS A 597 -19.98 -2.63 39.41
N GLY A 598 -20.74 -2.74 38.32
CA GLY A 598 -20.28 -3.35 37.08
C GLY A 598 -19.10 -2.60 36.44
N ALA A 599 -19.19 -1.26 36.39
CA ALA A 599 -18.11 -0.42 35.88
C ALA A 599 -16.82 -0.60 36.71
N ILE A 600 -16.92 -0.50 38.05
CA ILE A 600 -15.77 -0.71 38.97
C ILE A 600 -15.18 -2.12 38.78
N LYS A 601 -16.03 -3.14 38.71
CA LYS A 601 -15.62 -4.53 38.47
C LYS A 601 -14.87 -4.67 37.14
N SER A 602 -15.31 -3.97 36.08
CA SER A 602 -14.62 -3.93 34.79
C SER A 602 -13.25 -3.24 34.87
N MET A 603 -13.13 -2.14 35.63
CA MET A 603 -11.85 -1.47 35.88
C MET A 603 -10.87 -2.40 36.60
N ASP A 604 -11.31 -3.05 37.68
CA ASP A 604 -10.51 -3.98 38.46
C ASP A 604 -10.07 -5.18 37.60
N ALA A 605 -10.99 -5.76 36.83
CA ALA A 605 -10.69 -6.89 35.95
C ALA A 605 -9.71 -6.53 34.83
N THR A 606 -9.80 -5.30 34.31
CA THR A 606 -8.87 -4.78 33.28
C THR A 606 -7.46 -4.68 33.84
N ALA A 607 -7.32 -4.12 35.04
CA ALA A 607 -6.03 -4.00 35.73
C ALA A 607 -5.46 -5.37 36.10
N GLU A 608 -6.28 -6.29 36.63
CA GLU A 608 -5.88 -7.66 36.97
C GLU A 608 -5.43 -8.44 35.73
N ALA A 609 -6.06 -8.21 34.57
CA ALA A 609 -5.67 -8.81 33.31
C ALA A 609 -4.37 -8.23 32.70
N GLY A 610 -3.82 -7.16 33.28
CA GLY A 610 -2.61 -6.49 32.81
C GLY A 610 -2.82 -5.55 31.62
N VAL A 611 -4.06 -5.21 31.28
CA VAL A 611 -4.39 -4.25 30.22
C VAL A 611 -4.39 -2.84 30.81
N SER A 612 -3.69 -1.90 30.18
CA SER A 612 -3.50 -0.56 30.76
C SER A 612 -4.45 0.51 30.22
N ARG A 613 -4.92 0.41 28.97
CA ARG A 613 -5.81 1.42 28.36
C ARG A 613 -7.26 1.10 28.65
N TYR A 614 -7.97 2.04 29.28
CA TYR A 614 -9.39 1.92 29.63
C TYR A 614 -10.16 3.15 29.16
N ILE A 615 -11.32 2.98 28.54
CA ILE A 615 -12.21 4.09 28.18
C ILE A 615 -13.59 3.78 28.74
N ILE A 616 -14.22 4.76 29.37
CA ILE A 616 -15.59 4.64 29.86
C ILE A 616 -16.50 5.62 29.12
N VAL A 617 -17.64 5.13 28.63
CA VAL A 617 -18.76 5.94 28.16
C VAL A 617 -19.71 6.11 29.34
N SER A 618 -19.71 7.32 29.89
CA SER A 618 -20.52 7.71 31.05
C SER A 618 -21.74 8.52 30.58
N ALA A 619 -22.09 9.61 31.26
CA ALA A 619 -23.21 10.47 30.92
C ALA A 619 -22.86 11.95 31.12
N LEU A 620 -23.44 12.80 30.28
CA LEU A 620 -23.36 14.25 30.37
C LEU A 620 -23.94 14.78 31.69
N ASP A 621 -23.35 15.85 32.26
CA ASP A 621 -23.77 16.49 33.53
C ASP A 621 -23.61 15.57 34.78
N VAL A 622 -22.76 14.54 34.70
CA VAL A 622 -22.33 13.77 35.86
C VAL A 622 -21.37 14.60 36.71
N ARG A 623 -21.81 14.99 37.91
CA ARG A 623 -21.09 15.84 38.88
C ARG A 623 -21.68 15.72 40.28
N ASP A 624 -20.89 16.03 41.31
CA ASP A 624 -21.35 16.19 42.69
C ASP A 624 -22.16 17.49 42.83
N ARG A 625 -23.48 17.36 42.88
CA ARG A 625 -24.41 18.50 43.01
C ARG A 625 -24.58 19.00 44.45
N GLU A 626 -24.11 18.24 45.43
CA GLU A 626 -24.31 18.54 46.85
C GLU A 626 -23.16 19.38 47.40
N SER A 627 -21.92 19.06 47.01
CA SER A 627 -20.72 19.68 47.60
C SER A 627 -19.92 20.58 46.65
N LYS A 628 -20.22 20.57 45.34
CA LYS A 628 -19.47 21.32 44.32
C LYS A 628 -20.32 22.40 43.64
N PRO A 629 -19.68 23.49 43.15
CA PRO A 629 -20.38 24.53 42.41
C PRO A 629 -20.96 24.00 41.09
N ILE A 630 -21.97 24.70 40.58
CA ILE A 630 -22.46 24.51 39.22
C ILE A 630 -21.35 24.92 38.24
N PRO A 631 -21.12 24.17 37.14
CA PRO A 631 -20.12 24.55 36.15
C PRO A 631 -20.28 25.98 35.63
N GLU A 632 -19.16 26.71 35.56
CA GLU A 632 -19.14 28.14 35.19
C GLU A 632 -19.70 28.42 33.78
N TRP A 633 -19.65 27.43 32.89
CA TRP A 633 -20.13 27.52 31.52
C TRP A 633 -21.62 27.17 31.36
N TYR A 634 -22.32 26.80 32.45
CA TYR A 634 -23.75 26.51 32.40
C TYR A 634 -24.59 27.78 32.44
N ASN A 635 -25.46 27.94 31.44
CA ASN A 635 -26.47 28.99 31.41
C ASN A 635 -27.75 28.55 32.18
N ASP A 636 -28.77 29.41 32.21
CA ASP A 636 -30.01 29.11 32.96
C ASP A 636 -30.81 27.95 32.36
N ASP A 637 -30.73 27.74 31.04
CA ASP A 637 -31.35 26.59 30.37
C ASP A 637 -30.64 25.27 30.73
N ASP A 638 -29.30 25.30 30.83
CA ASP A 638 -28.51 24.16 31.29
C ASP A 638 -28.86 23.79 32.73
N LYS A 639 -28.98 24.79 33.62
CA LYS A 639 -29.38 24.56 35.02
C LYS A 639 -30.77 23.93 35.10
N ALA A 640 -31.74 24.50 34.39
CA ALA A 640 -33.11 23.98 34.35
C ALA A 640 -33.19 22.56 33.76
N ARG A 641 -32.33 22.24 32.78
CA ARG A 641 -32.20 20.89 32.21
C ARG A 641 -31.54 19.94 33.18
N SER A 642 -30.44 20.34 33.82
CA SER A 642 -29.73 19.57 34.85
C SER A 642 -30.68 19.18 35.97
N ASP A 643 -31.45 20.14 36.52
CA ASP A 643 -32.45 19.89 37.56
C ASP A 643 -33.50 18.85 37.13
N ARG A 644 -34.00 18.98 35.90
CA ARG A 644 -34.98 18.05 35.34
C ARG A 644 -34.42 16.64 35.16
N VAL A 645 -33.24 16.52 34.55
CA VAL A 645 -32.61 15.22 34.26
C VAL A 645 -32.30 14.49 35.56
N TRP A 646 -31.64 15.15 36.51
CA TRP A 646 -31.37 14.57 37.82
C TRP A 646 -32.63 14.30 38.65
N GLY A 647 -33.70 15.07 38.47
CA GLY A 647 -34.99 14.79 39.09
C GLY A 647 -35.67 13.52 38.54
N VAL A 648 -35.45 13.18 37.27
CA VAL A 648 -36.08 12.02 36.60
C VAL A 648 -35.21 10.76 36.72
N ILE A 649 -33.90 10.86 36.53
CA ILE A 649 -32.96 9.73 36.49
C ILE A 649 -31.81 9.87 37.51
N GLY A 650 -32.05 10.53 38.65
CA GLY A 650 -31.01 10.82 39.65
C GLY A 650 -30.24 9.62 40.18
N ALA A 651 -30.89 8.45 40.31
CA ALA A 651 -30.20 7.21 40.71
C ALA A 651 -29.13 6.79 39.68
N TYR A 652 -29.42 6.96 38.39
CA TYR A 652 -28.47 6.69 37.30
C TYR A 652 -27.32 7.70 37.28
N MET A 653 -27.64 8.99 37.42
CA MET A 653 -26.62 10.03 37.49
C MET A 653 -25.67 9.83 38.68
N LYS A 654 -26.20 9.43 39.84
CA LYS A 654 -25.40 9.11 41.02
C LYS A 654 -24.54 7.86 40.82
N ALA A 655 -25.08 6.80 40.23
CA ALA A 655 -24.30 5.60 39.93
C ALA A 655 -23.13 5.89 38.97
N LYS A 656 -23.36 6.71 37.94
CA LYS A 656 -22.30 7.19 37.02
C LYS A 656 -21.28 8.07 37.72
N LEU A 657 -21.73 9.01 38.55
CA LEU A 657 -20.84 9.85 39.37
C LEU A 657 -19.91 9.02 40.23
N ASP A 658 -20.45 8.02 40.94
CA ASP A 658 -19.67 7.17 41.81
C ASP A 658 -18.66 6.32 41.01
N ALA A 659 -19.05 5.83 39.83
CA ALA A 659 -18.15 5.08 38.94
C ALA A 659 -17.01 5.95 38.40
N ASP A 660 -17.34 7.14 37.88
CA ASP A 660 -16.35 8.08 37.33
C ASP A 660 -15.40 8.57 38.44
N THR A 661 -15.94 8.86 39.64
CA THR A 661 -15.14 9.25 40.80
C THR A 661 -14.18 8.14 41.24
N GLU A 662 -14.64 6.89 41.27
CA GLU A 662 -13.80 5.73 41.60
C GLU A 662 -12.72 5.49 40.53
N LEU A 663 -13.04 5.73 39.25
CA LEU A 663 -12.05 5.66 38.16
C LEU A 663 -10.98 6.74 38.30
N VAL A 664 -11.33 7.95 38.75
CA VAL A 664 -10.36 9.04 38.92
C VAL A 664 -9.56 8.88 40.22
N ARG A 665 -10.24 8.82 41.37
CA ARG A 665 -9.61 8.82 42.71
C ARG A 665 -9.06 7.45 43.10
N GLY A 666 -9.72 6.37 42.70
CA GLY A 666 -9.29 5.01 43.00
C GLY A 666 -8.17 4.48 42.07
N ASN A 667 -7.82 5.22 41.03
CA ASN A 667 -6.90 4.74 39.99
C ASN A 667 -5.46 4.51 40.46
N GLU A 668 -5.04 5.08 41.59
CA GLU A 668 -3.67 4.88 42.10
C GLU A 668 -3.32 3.39 42.24
N LYS A 669 -4.33 2.57 42.57
CA LYS A 669 -4.21 1.11 42.69
C LYS A 669 -4.15 0.41 41.34
N ARG A 670 -4.97 0.86 40.38
CA ARG A 670 -5.18 0.18 39.08
C ARG A 670 -4.17 0.62 38.02
N LYS A 671 -3.69 1.86 38.11
CA LYS A 671 -2.78 2.52 37.15
C LYS A 671 -3.31 2.48 35.71
N LEU A 672 -4.63 2.58 35.53
CA LEU A 672 -5.23 2.59 34.19
C LEU A 672 -4.94 3.93 33.51
N LYS A 673 -4.56 3.88 32.24
CA LYS A 673 -4.55 5.03 31.33
C LYS A 673 -5.98 5.27 30.86
N TYR A 674 -6.76 5.98 31.68
CA TYR A 674 -8.20 6.13 31.45
C TYR A 674 -8.57 7.35 30.58
N THR A 675 -9.75 7.31 29.96
CA THR A 675 -10.45 8.49 29.41
C THR A 675 -11.95 8.33 29.70
N ILE A 676 -12.64 9.39 30.12
CA ILE A 676 -14.09 9.39 30.36
C ILE A 676 -14.76 10.22 29.27
N VAL A 677 -15.61 9.59 28.45
CA VAL A 677 -16.42 10.26 27.43
C VAL A 677 -17.85 10.36 27.94
N ARG A 678 -18.39 11.58 28.03
CA ARG A 678 -19.69 11.86 28.65
C ARG A 678 -20.70 12.38 27.62
N PRO A 679 -21.37 11.48 26.88
CA PRO A 679 -22.27 11.89 25.81
C PRO A 679 -23.58 12.49 26.34
N GLY A 680 -24.15 13.41 25.57
CA GLY A 680 -25.51 13.90 25.74
C GLY A 680 -26.58 12.85 25.41
N GLN A 681 -27.81 13.32 25.21
CA GLN A 681 -28.94 12.43 24.90
C GLN A 681 -28.67 11.67 23.60
N LEU A 682 -28.63 10.34 23.70
CA LEU A 682 -28.34 9.46 22.58
C LEU A 682 -29.54 9.35 21.62
N THR A 683 -29.27 9.34 20.32
CA THR A 683 -30.25 9.06 19.26
C THR A 683 -29.80 7.87 18.40
N GLU A 684 -30.78 7.27 17.70
CA GLU A 684 -30.55 6.23 16.69
C GLU A 684 -30.43 6.82 15.27
N ASP A 685 -30.25 8.15 15.16
CA ASP A 685 -29.99 8.80 13.88
C ASP A 685 -28.60 8.42 13.36
N ASP A 686 -28.40 8.50 12.05
CA ASP A 686 -27.09 8.31 11.42
C ASP A 686 -26.08 9.34 11.95
N GLY A 687 -24.82 8.91 12.12
CA GLY A 687 -23.74 9.79 12.55
C GLY A 687 -23.41 10.84 11.49
N LYS A 688 -23.21 12.09 11.92
CA LYS A 688 -22.82 13.19 11.03
C LYS A 688 -21.31 13.30 10.85
N GLY A 689 -20.53 12.63 11.70
CA GLY A 689 -19.08 12.81 11.80
C GLY A 689 -18.67 14.10 12.50
N THR A 690 -19.63 14.82 13.10
CA THR A 690 -19.42 16.13 13.73
C THR A 690 -20.06 16.23 15.11
N VAL A 691 -19.38 16.91 16.04
CA VAL A 691 -19.74 17.03 17.45
C VAL A 691 -19.29 18.39 18.01
N ILE A 692 -19.63 18.66 19.26
CA ILE A 692 -18.92 19.63 20.12
C ILE A 692 -18.44 18.84 21.34
N ALA A 693 -17.19 19.04 21.75
CA ALA A 693 -16.58 18.33 22.88
C ALA A 693 -15.88 19.29 23.87
N GLY A 694 -15.83 18.91 25.15
CA GLY A 694 -15.21 19.71 26.21
C GLY A 694 -16.23 20.47 27.05
N LYS A 695 -16.00 21.75 27.35
CA LYS A 695 -16.93 22.61 28.10
C LYS A 695 -18.12 23.02 27.21
N ILE A 696 -19.24 22.31 27.33
CA ILE A 696 -20.41 22.45 26.43
C ILE A 696 -21.73 22.76 27.15
N HIS A 697 -22.75 23.15 26.38
CA HIS A 697 -24.15 23.27 26.81
C HIS A 697 -24.92 21.93 26.67
N LEU A 698 -25.92 21.70 27.52
CA LEU A 698 -26.58 20.40 27.74
C LEU A 698 -27.68 20.04 26.74
N GLY A 699 -27.95 20.93 25.78
CA GLY A 699 -29.19 20.90 24.99
C GLY A 699 -29.22 19.92 23.83
N ALA A 700 -28.06 19.62 23.23
CA ALA A 700 -28.00 18.95 21.95
C ALA A 700 -27.94 17.42 22.09
N PRO A 701 -28.80 16.66 21.39
CA PRO A 701 -28.67 15.22 21.29
C PRO A 701 -27.45 14.84 20.44
N ILE A 702 -27.03 13.58 20.51
CA ILE A 702 -25.92 13.03 19.74
C ILE A 702 -26.23 11.62 19.25
N ALA A 703 -25.89 11.34 17.99
CA ALA A 703 -26.01 10.00 17.42
C ALA A 703 -25.02 9.04 18.11
N ARG A 704 -25.46 7.79 18.34
CA ARG A 704 -24.57 6.74 18.91
C ARG A 704 -23.30 6.54 18.08
N GLU A 705 -23.41 6.68 16.75
CA GLU A 705 -22.29 6.56 15.84
C GLU A 705 -21.24 7.67 16.07
N ASP A 706 -21.65 8.91 16.33
CA ASP A 706 -20.72 10.02 16.61
C ASP A 706 -20.04 9.87 17.98
N VAL A 707 -20.73 9.28 18.97
CA VAL A 707 -20.10 8.87 20.23
C VAL A 707 -19.06 7.78 19.97
N ALA A 708 -19.38 6.76 19.17
CA ALA A 708 -18.43 5.71 18.81
C ALA A 708 -17.20 6.26 18.07
N ARG A 709 -17.39 7.20 17.13
CA ARG A 709 -16.29 7.92 16.46
C ARG A 709 -15.43 8.69 17.46
N THR A 710 -16.04 9.35 18.44
CA THR A 710 -15.32 10.07 19.50
C THR A 710 -14.47 9.11 20.34
N VAL A 711 -15.02 7.95 20.73
CA VAL A 711 -14.26 6.90 21.44
C VAL A 711 -13.09 6.40 20.59
N VAL A 712 -13.29 6.17 19.29
CA VAL A 712 -12.23 5.74 18.38
C VAL A 712 -11.10 6.78 18.29
N GLU A 713 -11.41 8.08 18.25
CA GLU A 713 -10.37 9.11 18.28
C GLU A 713 -9.65 9.17 19.65
N CYS A 714 -10.34 8.89 20.77
CA CYS A 714 -9.70 8.75 22.09
C CYS A 714 -8.76 7.54 22.17
N ILE A 715 -9.02 6.45 21.44
CA ILE A 715 -8.11 5.29 21.35
C ILE A 715 -6.82 5.69 20.64
N LYS A 716 -6.91 6.54 19.62
CA LYS A 716 -5.77 6.97 18.79
C LYS A 716 -4.96 8.11 19.39
N ASN A 717 -5.52 8.85 20.34
CA ASN A 717 -4.93 10.07 20.89
C ASN A 717 -4.62 9.91 22.40
N ASP A 718 -3.37 9.59 22.71
CA ASP A 718 -2.89 9.47 24.10
C ASP A 718 -3.02 10.78 24.90
N GLY A 719 -3.19 11.93 24.23
CA GLY A 719 -3.45 13.20 24.90
C GLY A 719 -4.78 13.25 25.66
N THR A 720 -5.71 12.32 25.39
CA THR A 720 -6.97 12.21 26.15
C THR A 720 -6.82 11.43 27.46
N ILE A 721 -5.64 10.86 27.74
CA ILE A 721 -5.39 10.08 28.96
C ILE A 721 -5.48 11.00 30.18
N GLY A 722 -6.28 10.57 31.16
CA GLY A 722 -6.52 11.32 32.39
C GLY A 722 -7.57 12.43 32.25
N LEU A 723 -8.22 12.57 31.07
CA LEU A 723 -9.28 13.55 30.86
C LEU A 723 -10.67 12.91 30.97
N ALA A 724 -11.60 13.68 31.51
CA ALA A 724 -13.04 13.47 31.40
C ALA A 724 -13.68 14.63 30.66
N PHE A 725 -14.41 14.38 29.58
CA PHE A 725 -15.02 15.46 28.81
C PHE A 725 -16.40 15.11 28.26
N ASP A 726 -17.20 16.15 28.08
CA ASP A 726 -18.56 16.07 27.56
C ASP A 726 -18.59 16.13 26.04
N VAL A 727 -19.58 15.46 25.43
CA VAL A 727 -19.75 15.45 23.97
C VAL A 727 -21.23 15.46 23.57
N VAL A 728 -21.59 16.35 22.64
CA VAL A 728 -22.94 16.48 22.06
C VAL A 728 -22.88 16.66 20.55
N GLY A 729 -24.01 16.53 19.86
CA GLY A 729 -24.09 16.81 18.43
C GLY A 729 -23.77 18.26 18.12
N GLY A 730 -23.08 18.48 17.01
CA GLY A 730 -22.76 19.82 16.49
C GLY A 730 -22.06 19.75 15.14
N ASP A 731 -21.32 20.80 14.80
CA ASP A 731 -20.84 21.03 13.43
C ASP A 731 -19.31 20.90 13.27
N GLU A 732 -18.57 20.60 14.35
CA GLU A 732 -17.11 20.42 14.30
C GLU A 732 -16.74 18.95 14.06
N ASP A 733 -15.80 18.68 13.16
CA ASP A 733 -15.29 17.31 12.92
C ASP A 733 -14.81 16.65 14.22
N VAL A 734 -15.21 15.39 14.44
CA VAL A 734 -14.92 14.65 15.69
C VAL A 734 -13.44 14.66 16.06
N ARG A 735 -12.52 14.53 15.10
CA ARG A 735 -11.08 14.56 15.41
C ARG A 735 -10.68 15.93 15.94
N LYS A 736 -11.12 16.99 15.28
CA LYS A 736 -10.80 18.38 15.68
C LYS A 736 -11.36 18.70 17.06
N ALA A 737 -12.59 18.27 17.34
CA ALA A 737 -13.21 18.48 18.66
C ALA A 737 -12.38 17.80 19.77
N VAL A 738 -11.94 16.55 19.55
CA VAL A 738 -11.06 15.83 20.51
C VAL A 738 -9.68 16.49 20.63
N GLU A 739 -9.08 16.94 19.52
CA GLU A 739 -7.82 17.70 19.55
C GLU A 739 -7.97 19.04 20.31
N GLY A 740 -9.12 19.70 20.20
CA GLY A 740 -9.48 20.88 20.97
C GLY A 740 -9.53 20.62 22.48
N VAL A 741 -10.14 19.50 22.88
CA VAL A 741 -10.14 19.04 24.29
C VAL A 741 -8.72 18.81 24.79
N VAL A 742 -7.89 18.10 24.02
CA VAL A 742 -6.51 17.77 24.41
C VAL A 742 -5.63 19.02 24.51
N SER A 743 -5.67 19.88 23.50
CA SER A 743 -4.86 21.10 23.46
C SER A 743 -5.24 22.08 24.56
N GLY A 744 -6.54 22.20 24.87
CA GLY A 744 -7.05 23.01 25.96
C GLY A 744 -6.99 22.34 27.33
N LYS A 745 -6.60 21.05 27.41
CA LYS A 745 -6.72 20.20 28.61
C LYS A 745 -8.09 20.33 29.28
N GLN A 746 -9.15 20.27 28.48
CA GLN A 746 -10.50 20.49 28.97
C GLN A 746 -11.02 19.26 29.71
N ASP A 747 -10.68 19.15 31.00
CA ASP A 747 -11.34 18.21 31.91
C ASP A 747 -12.60 18.87 32.49
N THR A 748 -13.77 18.37 32.11
CA THR A 748 -15.06 18.88 32.58
C THR A 748 -15.58 18.17 33.82
N PHE A 749 -14.79 17.26 34.40
CA PHE A 749 -15.06 16.60 35.68
C PHE A 749 -14.15 17.11 36.80
N GLU A 750 -12.94 17.58 36.47
CA GLU A 750 -12.01 18.19 37.44
C GLU A 750 -12.70 19.33 38.22
N GLY A 751 -12.64 19.25 39.55
CA GLY A 751 -13.30 20.20 40.46
C GLY A 751 -14.79 19.93 40.71
N TYR A 752 -15.41 18.99 39.98
CA TYR A 752 -16.84 18.69 40.04
C TYR A 752 -17.17 17.27 40.56
N HIS A 753 -16.17 16.52 41.04
CA HIS A 753 -16.32 15.18 41.63
C HIS A 753 -15.64 15.06 42.99
#